data_AF-A0A1M6ZGH9-F1
#
_entry.id   AF-A0A1M6ZGH9-F1
#
_cell.length_a   1.000
_cell.length_b   1.000
_cell.length_c   1.000
_cell.angle_alpha   90.00
_cell.angle_beta   90.00
_cell.angle_gamma   90.00
#
_symmetry.space_group_name_H-M   'P 1'
#
loop_
_entity.id
_entity.type
_entity.pdbx_description
1 polymer ?
#
loop_
_entity_poly.entity_id
_entity_poly.type
_entity_poly.pdbx_seq_one_letter_code
_entity_poly.pdbx_strand_id
1 'polypeptide(L)'
;MCNLWLAERSEGVWHGEAVKASDMAKRLILCNCSGTQEIDREGLEQATGLTCSQVHSGLCTTQLDRAAEEIAAGDAVICCRQEQRIFEELAADSEAPSPAFTDLRDRAGWSDDPRSKLPKMAALMADATLNVPAEKTLDVVSEGLCLVIGASDVALEAGRKLAPILGVTVLVTDDTEPPESRDFDVIRGNLRSAQGALGQFRVQIDALRQVNPAGRGPLTWTEPRDGAVTECDVILDLTGGTALFPAPQKREGYLRADPGSITAVADAVLNAAQMIGTFEKPLYVAMEPLLCAHSRAGKVGCSNCLDICPTGAISPAGEHVTIDPMICAGCGACAARCPSGAITYDAPSPDTTFRRIQTLASAYRKAGGIAPRLLVCDREFGTEMIQLAARHGRGLPADVIPMEIDVISGFGHAEMLAALASGFADVTILLAPTTERDALDSEVPLAQAIAGEGKIKLLDVNDPDAMCEALYAPGDLPQPVEDTVLLMGSRRQVARMAAKALNPADAVLPLPEDAPYGAVLVGTDACTLCLSCVSLCPSGALLENPDKPQLRFQEDACLQCGLCANVCPETAITYEPRLNLADAAMTQVVLNEEEPFACVECGGLFGVKSTVERITEKLAGKHAMFANEQAARMIQMCDNCRVKAQFHSKDNPFAGGDRPQVRTTDDYFSKRRDH
;
A
#
# COMPACT_ATOMS: atom_id res chain seq x y z
N MET A 1 20.48 21.27 -46.75
CA MET A 1 21.78 21.93 -46.42
C MET A 1 21.71 22.25 -44.94
N CYS A 2 22.46 21.73 -43.98
CA CYS A 2 23.67 20.92 -43.86
C CYS A 2 23.46 20.02 -42.63
N ASN A 3 23.83 18.74 -42.64
CA ASN A 3 25.16 18.24 -42.26
C ASN A 3 25.80 18.95 -41.08
N LEU A 4 25.82 18.28 -39.92
CA LEU A 4 26.96 18.02 -39.02
C LEU A 4 26.43 17.88 -37.59
N TRP A 5 26.55 16.67 -37.05
CA TRP A 5 26.93 16.30 -35.66
C TRP A 5 26.47 14.87 -35.38
N LEU A 6 27.24 13.95 -35.95
CA LEU A 6 27.29 12.53 -35.59
C LEU A 6 28.70 12.29 -35.03
N ALA A 7 28.76 11.40 -34.04
CA ALA A 7 29.93 10.75 -33.47
C ALA A 7 30.68 11.51 -32.35
N GLU A 8 30.34 11.16 -31.11
CA GLU A 8 31.35 10.61 -30.19
C GLU A 8 30.68 9.54 -29.31
N ARG A 9 31.08 8.29 -29.57
CA ARG A 9 30.81 7.12 -28.76
C ARG A 9 31.76 7.17 -27.56
N SER A 10 31.23 7.00 -26.35
CA SER A 10 31.98 6.39 -25.25
C SER A 10 31.23 5.14 -24.78
N GLU A 11 31.75 3.99 -25.21
CA GLU A 11 31.40 2.67 -24.72
C GLU A 11 31.86 2.55 -23.26
N GLY A 12 30.99 2.92 -22.33
CA GLY A 12 31.11 2.56 -20.92
C GLY A 12 30.61 1.14 -20.74
N VAL A 13 31.49 0.17 -20.95
CA VAL A 13 31.26 -1.24 -20.63
C VAL A 13 31.13 -1.34 -19.11
N TRP A 14 29.89 -1.41 -18.61
CA TRP A 14 29.60 -1.82 -17.25
C TRP A 14 29.90 -3.32 -17.15
N HIS A 15 31.12 -3.68 -16.77
CA HIS A 15 31.38 -4.98 -16.17
C HIS A 15 30.80 -4.98 -14.75
N GLY A 16 29.48 -5.11 -14.66
CA GLY A 16 28.87 -5.69 -13.48
C GLY A 16 29.28 -7.16 -13.47
N GLU A 17 30.25 -7.51 -12.62
CA GLU A 17 30.41 -8.90 -12.21
C GLU A 17 29.09 -9.32 -11.59
N ALA A 18 28.30 -10.06 -12.37
CA ALA A 18 27.23 -10.87 -11.84
C ALA A 18 27.88 -11.82 -10.84
N VAL A 19 27.75 -11.50 -9.55
CA VAL A 19 28.00 -12.43 -8.46
C VAL A 19 27.11 -13.64 -8.76
N LYS A 20 27.73 -14.71 -9.25
CA LYS A 20 27.07 -15.99 -9.42
C LYS A 20 26.53 -16.38 -8.04
N ALA A 21 25.21 -16.35 -7.88
CA ALA A 21 24.55 -17.03 -6.79
C ALA A 21 25.07 -18.48 -6.81
N SER A 22 25.81 -18.86 -5.77
CA SER A 22 26.31 -20.20 -5.59
C SER A 22 25.11 -21.13 -5.42
N ASP A 23 24.84 -21.91 -6.46
CA ASP A 23 23.80 -22.93 -6.54
C ASP A 23 24.23 -24.19 -5.74
N MET A 24 24.58 -24.01 -4.46
CA MET A 24 24.84 -25.10 -3.52
C MET A 24 23.57 -25.31 -2.67
N ALA A 25 23.08 -26.55 -2.63
CA ALA A 25 21.83 -26.87 -1.97
C ALA A 25 21.92 -26.62 -0.46
N LYS A 26 21.03 -25.76 0.07
CA LYS A 26 20.90 -25.48 1.50
C LYS A 26 20.72 -26.77 2.30
N ARG A 27 21.39 -26.89 3.44
CA ARG A 27 21.33 -28.07 4.32
C ARG A 27 20.59 -27.76 5.62
N LEU A 28 19.56 -28.54 5.93
CA LEU A 28 18.73 -28.36 7.13
C LEU A 28 19.40 -29.01 8.34
N ILE A 29 19.65 -28.23 9.39
CA ILE A 29 20.28 -28.72 10.62
C ILE A 29 19.20 -28.96 11.69
N LEU A 30 18.94 -30.23 11.96
CA LEU A 30 17.79 -30.68 12.74
C LEU A 30 18.17 -30.99 14.20
N CYS A 31 17.33 -30.56 15.14
CA CYS A 31 17.52 -30.86 16.57
C CYS A 31 16.18 -31.17 17.24
N ASN A 32 16.09 -32.32 17.91
CA ASN A 32 14.88 -32.75 18.64
C ASN A 32 14.78 -32.15 20.06
N CYS A 33 15.60 -31.14 20.38
CA CYS A 33 15.58 -30.43 21.66
C CYS A 33 15.56 -31.39 22.86
N SER A 34 16.55 -32.27 22.93
CA SER A 34 16.70 -33.30 23.98
C SER A 34 15.56 -34.32 24.03
N GLY A 35 15.01 -34.65 22.86
CA GLY A 35 13.92 -35.62 22.70
C GLY A 35 12.54 -35.08 23.09
N THR A 36 12.38 -33.75 23.22
CA THR A 36 11.10 -33.11 23.57
C THR A 36 10.18 -32.91 22.37
N GLN A 37 10.67 -33.14 21.15
CA GLN A 37 9.87 -33.15 19.92
C GLN A 37 10.30 -34.30 19.01
N GLU A 38 9.38 -34.78 18.18
CA GLU A 38 9.69 -35.76 17.14
C GLU A 38 10.01 -35.05 15.83
N ILE A 39 11.09 -35.47 15.16
CA ILE A 39 11.49 -34.94 13.85
C ILE A 39 11.69 -36.11 12.90
N ASP A 40 10.81 -36.20 11.90
CA ASP A 40 10.94 -37.14 10.81
C ASP A 40 11.89 -36.60 9.74
N ARG A 41 13.17 -36.96 9.87
CA ARG A 41 14.22 -36.55 8.94
C ARG A 41 13.92 -36.99 7.50
N GLU A 42 13.58 -38.27 7.30
CA GLU A 42 13.38 -38.83 5.96
C GLU A 42 12.16 -38.20 5.29
N GLY A 43 11.08 -38.02 6.04
CA GLY A 43 9.90 -37.30 5.58
C GLY A 43 10.20 -35.86 5.19
N LEU A 44 11.02 -35.14 5.96
CA LEU A 44 11.43 -33.77 5.63
C LEU A 44 12.31 -33.70 4.38
N GLU A 45 13.28 -34.60 4.23
CA GLU A 45 14.11 -34.69 3.02
C GLU A 45 13.24 -34.97 1.78
N GLN A 46 12.28 -35.89 1.89
CA GLN A 46 11.35 -36.21 0.79
C GLN A 46 10.41 -35.05 0.46
N ALA A 47 9.87 -34.36 1.47
CA ALA A 47 8.89 -33.30 1.26
C ALA A 47 9.52 -32.00 0.73
N THR A 48 10.74 -31.67 1.18
CA THR A 48 11.41 -30.41 0.83
C THR A 48 12.40 -30.55 -0.32
N GLY A 49 12.91 -31.76 -0.56
CA GLY A 49 14.02 -32.00 -1.50
C GLY A 49 15.38 -31.49 -1.00
N LEU A 50 15.45 -31.01 0.24
CA LEU A 50 16.68 -30.52 0.87
C LEU A 50 17.35 -31.64 1.67
N THR A 51 18.68 -31.60 1.74
CA THR A 51 19.43 -32.54 2.58
C THR A 51 19.32 -32.15 4.04
N CYS A 52 19.06 -33.13 4.91
CA CYS A 52 19.00 -32.90 6.35
C CYS A 52 20.27 -33.45 7.04
N SER A 53 20.67 -32.82 8.14
CA SER A 53 21.62 -33.41 9.08
C SER A 53 21.02 -34.65 9.75
N GLN A 54 21.86 -35.38 10.50
CA GLN A 54 21.33 -36.26 11.54
C GLN A 54 20.49 -35.44 12.53
N VAL A 55 19.51 -36.06 13.19
CA VAL A 55 18.73 -35.36 14.22
C VAL A 55 19.57 -35.29 15.50
N HIS A 56 19.97 -34.07 15.86
CA HIS A 56 20.72 -33.78 17.07
C HIS A 56 19.79 -33.69 18.29
N SER A 57 20.34 -33.73 19.52
CA SER A 57 19.56 -33.65 20.76
C SER A 57 20.00 -32.55 21.72
N GLY A 58 21.13 -31.92 21.49
CA GLY A 58 21.64 -30.82 22.31
C GLY A 58 22.53 -29.90 21.49
N LEU A 59 22.06 -29.53 20.29
CA LEU A 59 22.86 -28.77 19.32
C LEU A 59 23.38 -27.44 19.91
N CYS A 60 22.56 -26.73 20.67
CA CYS A 60 22.91 -25.48 21.35
C CYS A 60 23.58 -25.66 22.72
N THR A 61 23.83 -26.88 23.18
CA THR A 61 24.35 -27.16 24.53
C THR A 61 25.51 -28.15 24.53
N THR A 62 25.22 -29.44 24.59
CA THR A 62 26.22 -30.51 24.71
C THR A 62 26.87 -30.90 23.38
N GLN A 63 26.39 -30.36 22.27
CA GLN A 63 26.83 -30.69 20.91
C GLN A 63 27.26 -29.45 20.10
N LEU A 64 27.79 -28.43 20.77
CA LEU A 64 28.26 -27.19 20.13
C LEU A 64 29.35 -27.46 19.06
N ASP A 65 30.25 -28.42 19.31
CA ASP A 65 31.27 -28.81 18.33
C ASP A 65 30.64 -29.24 16.99
N ARG A 66 29.51 -29.99 17.04
CA ARG A 66 28.78 -30.40 15.83
C ARG A 66 28.06 -29.22 15.18
N ALA A 67 27.54 -28.29 15.97
CA ALA A 67 26.94 -27.08 15.43
C ALA A 67 27.96 -26.24 14.67
N ALA A 68 29.17 -26.08 15.23
CA ALA A 68 30.28 -25.40 14.58
C ALA A 68 30.70 -26.11 13.29
N GLU A 69 30.79 -27.45 13.28
CA GLU A 69 31.07 -28.23 12.06
C GLU A 69 30.02 -28.01 10.95
N GLU A 70 28.73 -28.03 11.31
CA GLU A 70 27.64 -27.84 10.35
C GLU A 70 27.62 -26.39 9.81
N ILE A 71 27.88 -25.39 10.67
CA ILE A 71 27.96 -23.98 10.27
C ILE A 71 29.18 -23.75 9.35
N ALA A 72 30.34 -24.28 9.73
CA ALA A 72 31.58 -24.14 8.96
C ALA A 72 31.53 -24.84 7.60
N ALA A 73 30.67 -25.85 7.43
CA ALA A 73 30.42 -26.50 6.15
C ALA A 73 29.74 -25.58 5.11
N GLY A 74 29.15 -24.46 5.56
CA GLY A 74 28.44 -23.50 4.71
C GLY A 74 26.99 -23.92 4.40
N ASP A 75 26.16 -22.93 4.04
CA ASP A 75 24.76 -23.11 3.61
C ASP A 75 23.84 -23.85 4.61
N ALA A 76 24.21 -23.82 5.89
CA ALA A 76 23.42 -24.39 6.98
C ALA A 76 22.18 -23.53 7.27
N VAL A 77 21.04 -24.20 7.42
CA VAL A 77 19.80 -23.64 7.96
C VAL A 77 19.54 -24.27 9.31
N ILE A 78 19.72 -23.51 10.39
CA ILE A 78 19.44 -23.99 11.74
C ILE A 78 17.93 -23.99 11.97
N CYS A 79 17.36 -25.18 12.21
CA CYS A 79 15.92 -25.37 12.42
C CYS A 79 15.47 -25.13 13.88
N CYS A 80 16.08 -24.16 14.55
CA CYS A 80 15.73 -23.70 15.89
C CYS A 80 16.07 -22.21 16.04
N ARG A 81 15.16 -21.40 16.60
CA ARG A 81 15.40 -19.98 16.91
C ARG A 81 15.70 -19.67 18.37
N GLN A 82 15.46 -20.59 19.31
CA GLN A 82 15.57 -20.29 20.75
C GLN A 82 16.95 -19.75 21.15
N GLU A 83 17.99 -20.43 20.70
CA GLU A 83 19.38 -20.14 21.06
C GLU A 83 20.13 -19.57 19.85
N GLN A 84 19.45 -18.75 19.03
CA GLN A 84 20.01 -18.14 17.82
C GLN A 84 21.34 -17.44 18.10
N ARG A 85 21.43 -16.67 19.19
CA ARG A 85 22.64 -15.98 19.64
C ARG A 85 23.85 -16.92 19.76
N ILE A 86 23.66 -18.14 20.27
CA ILE A 86 24.75 -19.10 20.43
C ILE A 86 25.30 -19.52 19.06
N PHE A 87 24.43 -19.75 18.08
CA PHE A 87 24.86 -20.15 16.74
C PHE A 87 25.51 -19.00 15.98
N GLU A 88 25.05 -17.77 16.18
CA GLU A 88 25.69 -16.57 15.63
C GLU A 88 27.09 -16.34 16.23
N GLU A 89 27.24 -16.54 17.55
CA GLU A 89 28.54 -16.49 18.23
C GLU A 89 29.48 -17.58 17.70
N LEU A 90 29.01 -18.81 17.52
CA LEU A 90 29.81 -19.89 16.91
C LEU A 90 30.22 -19.58 15.46
N ALA A 91 29.34 -18.97 14.67
CA ALA A 91 29.65 -18.55 13.31
C ALA A 91 30.76 -17.47 13.32
N ALA A 92 30.64 -16.48 14.21
CA ALA A 92 31.65 -15.44 14.37
C ALA A 92 33.01 -16.01 14.82
N ASP A 93 33.02 -16.91 15.81
CA ASP A 93 34.24 -17.56 16.31
C ASP A 93 34.94 -18.43 15.26
N SER A 94 34.18 -18.98 14.30
CA SER A 94 34.68 -19.79 13.19
C SER A 94 34.94 -19.00 11.90
N GLU A 95 34.77 -17.67 11.93
CA GLU A 95 34.84 -16.79 10.75
C GLU A 95 33.92 -17.22 9.59
N ALA A 96 32.84 -17.94 9.92
CA ALA A 96 31.84 -18.42 8.97
C ALA A 96 30.69 -17.40 8.83
N PRO A 97 30.00 -17.34 7.67
CA PRO A 97 28.78 -16.56 7.53
C PRO A 97 27.72 -17.01 8.54
N SER A 98 26.94 -16.06 9.07
CA SER A 98 25.82 -16.40 9.95
C SER A 98 24.82 -17.31 9.21
N PRO A 99 24.42 -18.45 9.80
CA PRO A 99 23.49 -19.37 9.15
C PRO A 99 22.07 -18.77 9.08
N ALA A 100 21.25 -19.30 8.19
CA ALA A 100 19.83 -18.94 8.18
C ALA A 100 19.09 -19.66 9.31
N PHE A 101 18.03 -19.05 9.85
CA PHE A 101 17.25 -19.61 10.94
C PHE A 101 15.78 -19.80 10.60
N THR A 102 15.26 -20.94 11.02
CA THR A 102 13.84 -21.24 10.95
C THR A 102 13.43 -21.98 12.21
N ASP A 103 12.23 -21.74 12.71
CA ASP A 103 11.76 -22.37 13.93
C ASP A 103 10.81 -23.52 13.60
N LEU A 104 11.30 -24.76 13.78
CA LEU A 104 10.46 -25.95 13.72
C LEU A 104 9.89 -26.35 15.08
N ARG A 105 10.42 -25.79 16.16
CA ARG A 105 10.07 -26.25 17.50
C ARG A 105 8.85 -25.52 18.02
N ASP A 106 8.91 -24.20 18.18
CA ASP A 106 7.82 -23.47 18.83
C ASP A 106 6.66 -23.29 17.84
N ARG A 107 6.97 -23.06 16.56
CA ARG A 107 5.95 -22.99 15.51
C ARG A 107 5.28 -24.32 15.18
N ALA A 108 5.89 -25.49 15.45
CA ALA A 108 5.32 -26.78 15.05
C ALA A 108 5.53 -27.96 16.03
N GLY A 109 6.75 -28.28 16.40
CA GLY A 109 7.09 -29.54 17.07
C GLY A 109 6.64 -29.65 18.53
N TRP A 110 6.65 -28.55 19.29
CA TRP A 110 6.01 -28.48 20.60
C TRP A 110 4.52 -28.20 20.43
N SER A 111 3.76 -29.28 20.37
CA SER A 111 2.31 -29.28 20.18
C SER A 111 1.70 -30.52 20.83
N ASP A 112 0.60 -30.33 21.55
CA ASP A 112 -0.20 -31.39 22.18
C ASP A 112 -1.07 -32.15 21.16
N ASP A 113 -1.17 -31.67 19.93
CA ASP A 113 -1.93 -32.33 18.88
C ASP A 113 -1.34 -33.72 18.59
N PRO A 114 -2.09 -34.84 18.66
CA PRO A 114 -1.52 -36.17 18.44
C PRO A 114 -1.20 -36.46 16.96
N ARG A 115 -1.68 -35.64 16.01
CA ARG A 115 -1.43 -35.83 14.57
C ARG A 115 0.06 -35.65 14.23
N SER A 116 0.48 -36.09 13.04
CA SER A 116 1.87 -35.88 12.59
C SER A 116 2.17 -34.40 12.36
N LYS A 117 3.35 -33.95 12.77
CA LYS A 117 3.82 -32.56 12.61
C LYS A 117 4.62 -32.38 11.31
N LEU A 118 4.96 -33.49 10.65
CA LEU A 118 5.74 -33.49 9.41
C LEU A 118 5.15 -32.55 8.34
N PRO A 119 3.83 -32.56 8.05
CA PRO A 119 3.27 -31.67 7.03
C PRO A 119 3.50 -30.19 7.32
N LYS A 120 3.31 -29.81 8.58
CA LYS A 120 3.51 -28.44 9.06
C LYS A 120 4.97 -28.04 9.04
N MET A 121 5.86 -28.91 9.54
CA MET A 121 7.31 -28.67 9.49
C MET A 121 7.80 -28.52 8.05
N ALA A 122 7.36 -29.38 7.12
CA ALA A 122 7.69 -29.29 5.70
C ALA A 122 7.23 -27.96 5.07
N ALA A 123 6.03 -27.49 5.41
CA ALA A 123 5.53 -26.20 4.97
C ALA A 123 6.40 -25.02 5.45
N LEU A 124 6.75 -25.02 6.74
CA LEU A 124 7.63 -24.00 7.32
C LEU A 124 9.03 -23.99 6.67
N MET A 125 9.56 -25.17 6.31
CA MET A 125 10.85 -25.27 5.63
C MET A 125 10.78 -24.78 4.19
N ALA A 126 9.69 -25.09 3.50
CA ALA A 126 9.49 -24.59 2.15
C ALA A 126 9.39 -23.06 2.13
N ASP A 127 8.65 -22.43 3.05
CA ASP A 127 8.58 -20.96 3.17
C ASP A 127 9.94 -20.35 3.52
N ALA A 128 10.67 -20.92 4.50
CA ALA A 128 11.96 -20.41 4.94
C ALA A 128 13.06 -20.48 3.87
N THR A 129 12.90 -21.35 2.86
CA THR A 129 13.87 -21.50 1.77
C THR A 129 13.48 -20.80 0.48
N LEU A 130 12.31 -20.14 0.45
CA LEU A 130 11.92 -19.28 -0.65
C LEU A 130 12.91 -18.14 -0.85
N ASN A 131 13.24 -17.89 -2.10
CA ASN A 131 14.02 -16.72 -2.47
C ASN A 131 13.10 -15.50 -2.47
N VAL A 132 13.29 -14.60 -1.50
CA VAL A 132 12.58 -13.33 -1.40
C VAL A 132 13.47 -12.23 -1.95
N PRO A 133 13.00 -11.41 -2.91
CA PRO A 133 13.77 -10.26 -3.39
C PRO A 133 14.14 -9.31 -2.25
N ALA A 134 15.34 -8.75 -2.30
CA ALA A 134 15.75 -7.74 -1.34
C ALA A 134 14.85 -6.50 -1.41
N GLU A 135 14.54 -5.95 -0.25
CA GLU A 135 13.75 -4.73 -0.13
C GLU A 135 14.55 -3.52 -0.58
N LYS A 136 13.87 -2.53 -1.15
CA LYS A 136 14.50 -1.26 -1.49
C LYS A 136 14.56 -0.41 -0.23
N THR A 137 15.70 0.22 0.01
CA THR A 137 15.89 1.11 1.17
C THR A 137 16.31 2.51 0.73
N LEU A 138 16.15 3.47 1.64
CA LEU A 138 16.66 4.83 1.53
C LEU A 138 17.44 5.17 2.80
N ASP A 139 18.53 5.91 2.66
CA ASP A 139 19.33 6.36 3.79
C ASP A 139 18.67 7.56 4.47
N VAL A 140 18.46 7.46 5.78
CA VAL A 140 18.02 8.53 6.66
C VAL A 140 19.18 8.95 7.54
N VAL A 141 19.60 10.21 7.44
CA VAL A 141 20.71 10.75 8.21
C VAL A 141 20.18 11.57 9.39
N SER A 142 20.73 11.33 10.56
CA SER A 142 20.54 12.16 11.76
C SER A 142 21.89 12.61 12.29
N GLU A 143 22.05 13.93 12.46
CA GLU A 143 23.23 14.55 13.08
C GLU A 143 23.13 14.58 14.62
N GLY A 144 22.03 14.09 15.18
CA GLY A 144 21.77 14.05 16.61
C GLY A 144 21.28 15.38 17.19
N LEU A 145 20.63 16.24 16.40
CA LEU A 145 19.98 17.44 16.90
C LEU A 145 18.64 17.07 17.56
N CYS A 146 18.54 17.22 18.87
CA CYS A 146 17.38 16.80 19.66
C CYS A 146 16.64 17.98 20.31
N LEU A 147 15.35 18.12 20.00
CA LEU A 147 14.45 19.05 20.68
C LEU A 147 13.67 18.32 21.77
N VAL A 148 13.94 18.64 23.04
CA VAL A 148 13.18 18.13 24.19
C VAL A 148 12.09 19.13 24.57
N ILE A 149 10.85 18.67 24.76
CA ILE A 149 9.69 19.53 25.03
C ILE A 149 8.98 19.05 26.28
N GLY A 150 8.73 19.93 27.25
CA GLY A 150 7.95 19.55 28.44
C GLY A 150 8.06 20.53 29.60
N ALA A 151 7.49 20.15 30.74
CA ALA A 151 7.65 20.89 32.00
C ALA A 151 9.12 20.88 32.46
N SER A 152 9.56 21.95 33.13
CA SER A 152 10.99 22.18 33.43
C SER A 152 11.62 21.10 34.32
N ASP A 153 10.86 20.52 35.25
CA ASP A 153 11.32 19.47 36.18
C ASP A 153 11.73 18.17 35.46
N VAL A 154 10.98 17.77 34.44
CA VAL A 154 11.25 16.55 33.65
C VAL A 154 12.13 16.85 32.44
N ALA A 155 11.83 17.91 31.69
CA ALA A 155 12.49 18.21 30.42
C ALA A 155 13.96 18.63 30.59
N LEU A 156 14.29 19.39 31.64
CA LEU A 156 15.68 19.78 31.90
C LEU A 156 16.53 18.57 32.32
N GLU A 157 15.96 17.62 33.07
CA GLU A 157 16.67 16.40 33.47
C GLU A 157 16.91 15.48 32.27
N ALA A 158 15.91 15.32 31.39
CA ALA A 158 16.09 14.62 30.12
C ALA A 158 17.18 15.29 29.26
N GLY A 159 17.15 16.62 29.16
CA GLY A 159 18.17 17.40 28.45
C GLY A 159 19.59 17.18 28.99
N ARG A 160 19.77 17.18 30.32
CA ARG A 160 21.08 16.88 30.95
C ARG A 160 21.60 15.49 30.59
N LYS A 161 20.72 14.49 30.53
CA LYS A 161 21.11 13.11 30.18
C LYS A 161 21.49 12.97 28.71
N LEU A 162 20.87 13.74 27.82
CA LEU A 162 21.10 13.68 26.38
C LEU A 162 22.26 14.56 25.90
N ALA A 163 22.53 15.69 26.57
CA ALA A 163 23.55 16.66 26.15
C ALA A 163 24.98 16.10 25.93
N PRO A 164 25.44 15.05 26.64
CA PRO A 164 26.75 14.44 26.34
C PRO A 164 26.81 13.68 25.01
N ILE A 165 25.67 13.36 24.41
CA ILE A 165 25.53 12.48 23.23
C ILE A 165 24.97 13.25 22.04
N LEU A 166 23.99 14.13 22.27
CA LEU A 166 23.20 14.82 21.25
C LEU A 166 23.32 16.35 21.36
N GLY A 167 23.08 17.05 20.25
CA GLY A 167 22.89 18.50 20.24
C GLY A 167 21.52 18.87 20.78
N VAL A 168 21.41 19.18 22.06
CA VAL A 168 20.12 19.36 22.76
C VAL A 168 19.65 20.82 22.77
N THR A 169 18.38 21.03 22.45
CA THR A 169 17.61 22.22 22.80
C THR A 169 16.41 21.81 23.64
N VAL A 170 16.17 22.48 24.77
CA VAL A 170 15.00 22.22 25.63
C VAL A 170 14.00 23.35 25.52
N LEU A 171 12.78 23.03 25.07
CA LEU A 171 11.61 23.90 25.07
C LEU A 171 10.80 23.65 26.35
N VAL A 172 10.93 24.53 27.34
CA VAL A 172 10.15 24.48 28.57
C VAL A 172 8.76 25.09 28.36
N THR A 173 7.72 24.39 28.81
CA THR A 173 6.31 24.77 28.59
C THR A 173 5.65 25.43 29.81
N ASP A 174 6.32 25.46 30.96
CA ASP A 174 5.84 26.04 32.22
C ASP A 174 6.38 27.47 32.46
N ASP A 175 5.93 28.10 33.55
CA ASP A 175 6.34 29.46 33.95
C ASP A 175 7.57 29.45 34.87
N THR A 176 8.60 28.68 34.48
CA THR A 176 9.86 28.63 35.22
C THR A 176 10.75 29.84 34.94
N GLU A 177 11.58 30.21 35.91
CA GLU A 177 12.74 31.06 35.69
C GLU A 177 13.76 30.34 34.78
N PRO A 178 14.61 31.08 34.03
CA PRO A 178 15.63 30.46 33.21
C PRO A 178 16.64 29.69 34.06
N PRO A 179 17.03 28.45 33.67
CA PRO A 179 17.96 27.65 34.43
C PRO A 179 19.36 28.29 34.44
N GLU A 180 20.06 28.20 35.58
CA GLU A 180 21.41 28.78 35.72
C GLU A 180 22.48 28.05 34.89
N SER A 181 22.31 26.74 34.67
CA SER A 181 23.21 25.96 33.81
C SER A 181 23.00 26.32 32.34
N ARG A 182 24.11 26.29 31.58
CA ARG A 182 24.16 26.55 30.14
C ARG A 182 24.79 25.39 29.37
N ASP A 183 24.66 24.17 29.89
CA ASP A 183 25.22 22.96 29.27
C ASP A 183 24.54 22.63 27.92
N PHE A 184 23.34 23.18 27.68
CA PHE A 184 22.57 23.09 26.45
C PHE A 184 21.64 24.31 26.33
N ASP A 185 21.06 24.52 25.14
CA ASP A 185 20.17 25.65 24.90
C ASP A 185 18.80 25.41 25.55
N VAL A 186 18.29 26.41 26.26
CA VAL A 186 16.96 26.38 26.87
C VAL A 186 16.15 27.55 26.34
N ILE A 187 14.97 27.24 25.82
CA ILE A 187 14.03 28.19 25.26
C ILE A 187 12.66 28.01 25.90
N ARG A 188 11.87 29.06 25.89
CA ARG A 188 10.48 29.05 26.34
C ARG A 188 9.59 29.60 25.24
N GLY A 189 8.43 29.00 25.04
CA GLY A 189 7.48 29.45 24.01
C GLY A 189 6.32 28.48 23.85
N ASN A 190 5.44 28.78 22.91
CA ASN A 190 4.28 27.97 22.58
C ASN A 190 4.52 27.27 21.24
N LEU A 191 4.52 25.94 21.24
CA LEU A 191 4.62 25.17 20.01
C LEU A 191 3.33 25.33 19.21
N ARG A 192 3.47 25.79 17.97
CA ARG A 192 2.34 26.05 17.06
C ARG A 192 2.10 24.90 16.09
N SER A 193 3.17 24.38 15.49
CA SER A 193 3.10 23.27 14.54
C SER A 193 4.44 22.54 14.47
N ALA A 194 4.38 21.26 14.11
CA ALA A 194 5.53 20.43 13.80
C ALA A 194 5.25 19.65 12.51
N GLN A 195 6.25 19.50 11.66
CA GLN A 195 6.20 18.74 10.41
C GLN A 195 7.52 17.98 10.22
N GLY A 196 7.50 16.93 9.39
CA GLY A 196 8.67 16.15 9.04
C GLY A 196 8.70 14.76 9.67
N ALA A 197 9.91 14.19 9.69
CA ALA A 197 10.26 12.88 10.22
C ALA A 197 11.73 12.91 10.69
N LEU A 198 12.23 11.78 11.21
CA LEU A 198 13.63 11.62 11.63
C LEU A 198 14.63 12.29 10.67
N GLY A 199 15.49 13.13 11.24
CA GLY A 199 16.52 13.89 10.50
C GLY A 199 16.04 15.19 9.84
N GLN A 200 14.73 15.44 9.78
CA GLN A 200 14.16 16.58 9.03
C GLN A 200 12.90 17.13 9.70
N PHE A 201 12.87 17.25 11.03
CA PHE A 201 11.76 17.92 11.70
C PHE A 201 11.89 19.43 11.60
N ARG A 202 10.76 20.08 11.33
CA ARG A 202 10.62 21.53 11.34
C ARG A 202 9.52 21.93 12.31
N VAL A 203 9.86 22.75 13.30
CA VAL A 203 8.96 23.18 14.37
C VAL A 203 8.80 24.70 14.36
N GLN A 204 7.55 25.16 14.48
CA GLN A 204 7.22 26.57 14.61
C GLN A 204 6.82 26.90 16.04
N ILE A 205 7.44 27.94 16.61
CA ILE A 205 7.27 28.37 17.99
C ILE A 205 6.83 29.85 18.01
N ASP A 206 5.72 30.12 18.69
CA ASP A 206 5.26 31.47 18.99
C ASP A 206 5.64 31.87 20.42
N ALA A 207 5.65 33.17 20.71
CA ALA A 207 6.12 33.72 21.98
C ALA A 207 7.50 33.20 22.43
N LEU A 208 8.41 32.93 21.49
CA LEU A 208 9.74 32.41 21.77
C LEU A 208 10.53 33.40 22.63
N ARG A 209 11.10 32.88 23.72
CA ARG A 209 12.01 33.56 24.63
C ARG A 209 13.27 32.71 24.80
N GLN A 210 14.41 33.37 24.82
CA GLN A 210 15.71 32.76 25.03
C GLN A 210 16.29 33.21 26.38
N VAL A 211 17.25 32.45 26.91
CA VAL A 211 17.98 32.86 28.10
C VAL A 211 18.81 34.12 27.78
N ASN A 212 18.61 35.18 28.55
CA ASN A 212 19.43 36.38 28.53
C ASN A 212 20.44 36.34 29.68
N PRO A 213 21.74 36.13 29.40
CA PRO A 213 22.78 36.06 30.41
C PRO A 213 23.26 37.43 30.92
N ALA A 214 22.74 38.54 30.37
CA ALA A 214 23.22 39.87 30.70
C ALA A 214 22.70 40.36 32.06
N GLY A 215 23.56 41.10 32.77
CA GLY A 215 23.20 41.76 34.03
C GLY A 215 23.80 41.09 35.27
N ARG A 216 23.49 41.65 36.44
CA ARG A 216 23.87 41.11 37.75
C ARG A 216 22.60 40.60 38.43
N GLY A 217 22.55 39.32 38.80
CA GLY A 217 21.36 38.69 39.40
C GLY A 217 20.99 37.38 38.70
N PRO A 218 19.76 36.88 38.93
CA PRO A 218 19.24 35.70 38.22
C PRO A 218 19.16 35.95 36.72
N LEU A 219 19.23 34.88 35.93
CA LEU A 219 19.05 34.94 34.50
C LEU A 219 17.63 35.40 34.15
N THR A 220 17.48 36.07 33.02
CA THR A 220 16.16 36.58 32.57
C THR A 220 15.78 35.99 31.22
N TRP A 221 14.49 35.97 30.90
CA TRP A 221 14.01 35.64 29.56
C TRP A 221 14.06 36.87 28.65
N THR A 222 14.37 36.70 27.37
CA THR A 222 14.20 37.78 26.37
C THR A 222 12.72 38.13 26.16
N GLU A 223 12.46 39.24 25.47
CA GLU A 223 11.12 39.57 24.97
C GLU A 223 10.58 38.49 24.03
N PRO A 224 9.25 38.24 24.03
CA PRO A 224 8.65 37.18 23.24
C PRO A 224 8.67 37.55 21.76
N ARG A 225 8.96 36.56 20.90
CA ARG A 225 8.93 36.73 19.44
C ARG A 225 8.12 35.61 18.80
N ASP A 226 7.18 35.99 17.95
CA ASP A 226 6.33 35.04 17.24
C ASP A 226 6.95 34.55 15.92
N GLY A 227 6.53 33.38 15.46
CA GLY A 227 6.93 32.83 14.16
C GLY A 227 8.37 32.34 14.09
N ALA A 228 8.98 31.96 15.22
CA ALA A 228 10.29 31.33 15.21
C ALA A 228 10.19 29.94 14.58
N VAL A 229 11.22 29.57 13.80
CA VAL A 229 11.33 28.26 13.14
C VAL A 229 12.64 27.63 13.56
N THR A 230 12.58 26.37 13.96
CA THR A 230 13.75 25.56 14.30
C THR A 230 13.68 24.20 13.59
N GLU A 231 14.84 23.63 13.30
CA GLU A 231 15.00 22.33 12.68
C GLU A 231 15.76 21.40 13.64
N CYS A 232 15.36 20.14 13.68
CA CYS A 232 15.97 19.13 14.51
C CYS A 232 15.78 17.74 13.89
N ASP A 233 16.59 16.78 14.32
CA ASP A 233 16.52 15.41 13.83
C ASP A 233 15.56 14.56 14.65
N VAL A 234 15.50 14.82 15.97
CA VAL A 234 14.75 14.05 16.95
C VAL A 234 13.93 15.00 17.81
N ILE A 235 12.66 14.65 18.07
CA ILE A 235 11.80 15.35 19.03
C ILE A 235 11.51 14.40 20.19
N LEU A 236 11.84 14.82 21.41
CA LEU A 236 11.45 14.14 22.64
C LEU A 236 10.32 14.94 23.33
N ASP A 237 9.09 14.46 23.19
CA ASP A 237 7.89 15.08 23.75
C ASP A 237 7.51 14.48 25.10
N LEU A 238 7.74 15.27 26.14
CA LEU A 238 7.45 15.00 27.54
C LEU A 238 6.37 15.94 28.07
N THR A 239 5.53 16.49 27.19
CA THR A 239 4.48 17.44 27.58
C THR A 239 3.30 16.78 28.30
N GLY A 240 3.07 15.48 28.05
CA GLY A 240 1.86 14.78 28.50
C GLY A 240 0.57 15.22 27.80
N GLY A 241 0.64 16.21 26.89
CA GLY A 241 -0.49 16.76 26.15
C GLY A 241 -0.85 15.97 24.89
N THR A 242 -1.63 16.59 24.01
CA THR A 242 -1.96 16.03 22.68
C THR A 242 -0.68 15.83 21.87
N ALA A 243 -0.53 14.65 21.26
CA ALA A 243 0.63 14.36 20.42
C ALA A 243 0.72 15.32 19.23
N LEU A 244 1.96 15.64 18.82
CA LEU A 244 2.24 16.55 17.71
C LEU A 244 1.90 15.97 16.34
N PHE A 245 1.89 14.64 16.24
CA PHE A 245 1.66 13.90 15.01
C PHE A 245 0.57 12.83 15.20
N PRO A 246 -0.23 12.53 14.17
CA PRO A 246 -1.12 11.37 14.20
C PRO A 246 -0.30 10.07 14.21
N ALA A 247 -0.83 9.03 14.86
CA ALA A 247 -0.14 7.76 15.13
C ALA A 247 1.31 7.99 15.64
N PRO A 248 1.47 8.66 16.80
CA PRO A 248 2.76 9.15 17.27
C PRO A 248 3.83 8.06 17.40
N GLN A 249 3.44 6.85 17.79
CA GLN A 249 4.30 5.68 17.90
C GLN A 249 4.90 5.22 16.55
N LYS A 250 4.36 5.68 15.42
CA LYS A 250 4.82 5.36 14.06
C LYS A 250 5.66 6.47 13.42
N ARG A 251 5.81 7.60 14.10
CA ARG A 251 6.60 8.72 13.63
C ARG A 251 8.04 8.52 14.07
N GLU A 252 8.85 7.94 13.20
CA GLU A 252 10.30 7.80 13.44
C GLU A 252 10.92 9.14 13.84
N GLY A 253 11.75 9.14 14.88
CA GLY A 253 12.38 10.34 15.43
C GLY A 253 11.48 11.19 16.35
N TYR A 254 10.18 10.89 16.45
CA TYR A 254 9.29 11.52 17.44
C TYR A 254 9.02 10.54 18.59
N LEU A 255 9.63 10.82 19.73
CA LEU A 255 9.54 10.01 20.93
C LEU A 255 8.64 10.71 21.93
N ARG A 256 7.57 10.04 22.34
CA ARG A 256 6.61 10.58 23.31
C ARG A 256 6.54 9.69 24.53
N ALA A 257 6.66 10.30 25.71
CA ALA A 257 6.48 9.62 26.99
C ALA A 257 5.52 10.40 27.89
N ASP A 258 4.80 9.66 28.75
CA ASP A 258 4.04 10.28 29.83
C ASP A 258 5.03 10.85 30.87
N PRO A 259 5.07 12.17 31.12
CA PRO A 259 5.98 12.76 32.11
C PRO A 259 5.72 12.25 33.54
N GLY A 260 4.53 11.70 33.82
CA GLY A 260 4.23 11.06 35.11
C GLY A 260 4.90 9.69 35.31
N SER A 261 5.41 9.06 34.24
CA SER A 261 6.03 7.73 34.28
C SER A 261 7.55 7.82 34.13
N ILE A 262 8.26 7.66 35.25
CA ILE A 262 9.74 7.72 35.29
C ILE A 262 10.37 6.71 34.32
N THR A 263 9.81 5.50 34.23
CA THR A 263 10.33 4.45 33.33
C THR A 263 10.09 4.83 31.88
N ALA A 264 8.89 5.30 31.51
CA ALA A 264 8.61 5.72 30.14
C ALA A 264 9.50 6.87 29.69
N VAL A 265 9.78 7.85 30.57
CA VAL A 265 10.71 8.94 30.28
C VAL A 265 12.14 8.41 30.11
N ALA A 266 12.59 7.49 30.98
CA ALA A 266 13.91 6.91 30.89
C ALA A 266 14.11 6.11 29.59
N ASP A 267 13.11 5.31 29.19
CA ASP A 267 13.13 4.54 27.95
C ASP A 267 13.14 5.47 26.72
N ALA A 268 12.34 6.53 26.73
CA ALA A 268 12.33 7.52 25.64
C ALA A 268 13.65 8.29 25.53
N VAL A 269 14.29 8.63 26.66
CA VAL A 269 15.62 9.24 26.67
C VAL A 269 16.67 8.27 26.11
N LEU A 270 16.62 6.99 26.50
CA LEU A 270 17.54 5.98 25.98
C LEU A 270 17.38 5.79 24.47
N ASN A 271 16.14 5.72 23.99
CA ASN A 271 15.84 5.62 22.56
C ASN A 271 16.32 6.84 21.79
N ALA A 272 16.12 8.06 22.32
CA ALA A 272 16.60 9.28 21.69
C ALA A 272 18.12 9.28 21.52
N ALA A 273 18.86 8.84 22.55
CA ALA A 273 20.32 8.77 22.53
C ALA A 273 20.90 7.84 21.46
N GLN A 274 20.11 6.90 20.94
CA GLN A 274 20.51 5.96 19.89
C GLN A 274 20.17 6.44 18.47
N MET A 275 19.42 7.55 18.33
CA MET A 275 18.98 8.10 17.04
C MET A 275 20.02 9.07 16.44
N ILE A 276 21.29 8.64 16.33
CA ILE A 276 22.37 9.40 15.68
C ILE A 276 23.09 8.52 14.65
N GLY A 277 23.38 9.07 13.48
CA GLY A 277 24.05 8.36 12.39
C GLY A 277 23.17 8.15 11.17
N THR A 278 23.47 7.11 10.39
CA THR A 278 22.75 6.77 9.16
C THR A 278 21.93 5.51 9.39
N PHE A 279 20.64 5.60 9.09
CA PHE A 279 19.67 4.52 9.21
C PHE A 279 19.18 4.13 7.82
N GLU A 280 18.95 2.83 7.60
CA GLU A 280 18.30 2.36 6.38
C GLU A 280 16.80 2.24 6.62
N LYS A 281 16.00 2.93 5.81
CA LYS A 281 14.55 2.87 5.86
C LYS A 281 13.99 2.17 4.63
N PRO A 282 13.17 1.11 4.78
CA PRO A 282 12.52 0.48 3.65
C PRO A 282 11.56 1.41 2.89
N LEU A 283 11.57 1.32 1.57
CA LEU A 283 10.57 1.90 0.68
C LEU A 283 9.36 0.96 0.64
N TYR A 284 8.50 1.09 1.65
CA TYR A 284 7.40 0.15 1.87
C TYR A 284 6.37 0.04 0.74
N VAL A 285 6.16 1.11 -0.02
CA VAL A 285 5.11 1.18 -1.04
C VAL A 285 5.63 1.76 -2.35
N ALA A 286 5.14 1.21 -3.46
CA ALA A 286 5.34 1.72 -4.80
C ALA A 286 4.05 2.37 -5.32
N MET A 287 4.20 3.47 -6.07
CA MET A 287 3.09 4.26 -6.60
C MET A 287 3.19 4.39 -8.12
N GLU A 288 2.14 4.00 -8.83
CA GLU A 288 1.93 4.17 -10.27
C GLU A 288 0.84 5.23 -10.55
N PRO A 289 1.22 6.48 -10.87
CA PRO A 289 0.28 7.59 -11.12
C PRO A 289 -0.78 7.32 -12.17
N LEU A 290 -0.45 6.59 -13.24
CA LEU A 290 -1.36 6.36 -14.36
C LEU A 290 -2.56 5.49 -13.96
N LEU A 291 -2.39 4.60 -12.98
CA LEU A 291 -3.45 3.75 -12.45
C LEU A 291 -4.31 4.46 -11.40
N CYS A 292 -3.93 5.64 -10.93
CA CYS A 292 -4.61 6.30 -9.82
C CYS A 292 -5.98 6.84 -10.25
N ALA A 293 -7.01 6.48 -9.49
CA ALA A 293 -8.39 6.95 -9.67
C ALA A 293 -8.76 8.11 -8.73
N HIS A 294 -7.77 8.79 -8.14
CA HIS A 294 -8.01 9.84 -7.15
C HIS A 294 -8.79 11.02 -7.73
N SER A 295 -8.40 11.50 -8.90
CA SER A 295 -9.03 12.65 -9.53
C SER A 295 -8.84 12.63 -11.05
N ARG A 296 -9.81 13.17 -11.77
CA ARG A 296 -9.74 13.43 -13.22
C ARG A 296 -10.43 14.75 -13.54
N ALA A 297 -9.78 15.61 -14.33
CA ALA A 297 -10.33 16.91 -14.72
C ALA A 297 -10.84 17.76 -13.54
N GLY A 298 -10.15 17.71 -12.40
CA GLY A 298 -10.51 18.47 -11.19
C GLY A 298 -11.73 17.92 -10.42
N LYS A 299 -12.22 16.72 -10.75
CA LYS A 299 -13.26 16.01 -10.00
C LYS A 299 -12.63 14.90 -9.17
N VAL A 300 -12.88 14.93 -7.86
CA VAL A 300 -12.43 13.89 -6.93
C VAL A 300 -13.26 12.61 -7.16
N GLY A 301 -12.54 11.49 -7.22
CA GLY A 301 -13.06 10.14 -7.30
C GLY A 301 -12.75 9.36 -6.02
N CYS A 302 -11.68 8.56 -6.05
CA CYS A 302 -11.28 7.71 -4.92
C CYS A 302 -10.41 8.47 -3.88
N SER A 303 -10.72 8.29 -2.59
CA SER A 303 -9.93 8.82 -1.47
C SER A 303 -9.46 7.76 -0.48
N ASN A 304 -9.72 6.46 -0.72
CA ASN A 304 -9.48 5.37 0.23
C ASN A 304 -8.09 5.40 0.90
N CYS A 305 -7.02 5.69 0.14
CA CYS A 305 -5.67 5.74 0.68
C CYS A 305 -5.40 6.97 1.57
N LEU A 306 -6.02 8.11 1.26
CA LEU A 306 -5.92 9.34 2.05
C LEU A 306 -6.64 9.16 3.38
N ASP A 307 -7.84 8.57 3.32
CA ASP A 307 -8.72 8.40 4.48
C ASP A 307 -8.17 7.37 5.47
N ILE A 308 -7.40 6.37 4.99
CA ILE A 308 -6.88 5.27 5.81
C ILE A 308 -5.44 5.48 6.32
N CYS A 309 -4.73 6.53 5.89
CA CYS A 309 -3.31 6.69 6.24
C CYS A 309 -3.14 7.20 7.68
N PRO A 310 -2.63 6.37 8.62
CA PRO A 310 -2.56 6.77 10.03
C PRO A 310 -1.51 7.85 10.30
N THR A 311 -0.45 7.90 9.48
CA THR A 311 0.64 8.89 9.65
C THR A 311 0.45 10.16 8.83
N GLY A 312 -0.57 10.22 7.96
CA GLY A 312 -0.72 11.33 7.03
C GLY A 312 0.43 11.45 6.01
N ALA A 313 1.07 10.33 5.65
CA ALA A 313 2.12 10.29 4.63
C ALA A 313 1.63 10.60 3.21
N ILE A 314 0.31 10.51 2.97
CA ILE A 314 -0.29 10.58 1.64
C ILE A 314 -0.97 11.94 1.48
N SER A 315 -0.73 12.60 0.34
CA SER A 315 -1.36 13.88 0.02
C SER A 315 -1.85 13.94 -1.44
N PRO A 316 -2.90 14.73 -1.75
CA PRO A 316 -3.33 14.96 -3.12
C PRO A 316 -2.26 15.67 -3.97
N ALA A 317 -2.06 15.22 -5.20
CA ALA A 317 -1.11 15.77 -6.16
C ALA A 317 -1.73 15.84 -7.57
N GLY A 318 -2.81 16.63 -7.72
CA GLY A 318 -3.51 16.79 -8.99
C GLY A 318 -4.45 15.61 -9.29
N GLU A 319 -4.15 14.83 -10.32
CA GLU A 319 -4.97 13.67 -10.74
C GLU A 319 -4.58 12.36 -10.02
N HIS A 320 -3.50 12.38 -9.24
CA HIS A 320 -3.03 11.27 -8.43
C HIS A 320 -2.72 11.75 -7.01
N VAL A 321 -2.33 10.81 -6.14
CA VAL A 321 -1.76 11.11 -4.82
C VAL A 321 -0.24 11.03 -4.87
N THR A 322 0.43 11.63 -3.88
CA THR A 322 1.85 11.44 -3.61
C THR A 322 2.03 10.87 -2.21
N ILE A 323 3.12 10.13 -1.99
CA ILE A 323 3.45 9.49 -0.72
C ILE A 323 4.82 9.98 -0.30
N ASP A 324 4.92 10.54 0.91
CA ASP A 324 6.19 10.91 1.51
C ASP A 324 6.84 9.65 2.14
N PRO A 325 7.95 9.14 1.58
CA PRO A 325 8.60 7.94 2.10
C PRO A 325 9.24 8.17 3.48
N MET A 326 9.57 9.42 3.86
CA MET A 326 10.11 9.73 5.18
C MET A 326 9.04 9.59 6.27
N ILE A 327 7.79 9.93 5.94
CA ILE A 327 6.63 9.86 6.86
C ILE A 327 5.94 8.48 6.82
N CYS A 328 6.08 7.74 5.73
CA CYS A 328 5.50 6.42 5.60
C CYS A 328 6.06 5.47 6.66
N ALA A 329 5.18 4.86 7.45
CA ALA A 329 5.52 3.87 8.47
C ALA A 329 5.23 2.43 8.05
N GLY A 330 5.03 2.20 6.75
CA GLY A 330 4.92 0.85 6.22
C GLY A 330 3.69 0.02 6.61
N CYS A 331 2.62 0.62 7.16
CA CYS A 331 1.45 -0.13 7.66
C CYS A 331 0.67 -0.96 6.62
N GLY A 332 0.88 -0.75 5.32
CA GLY A 332 0.24 -1.54 4.24
C GLY A 332 -1.25 -1.25 3.98
N ALA A 333 -1.95 -0.51 4.85
CA ALA A 333 -3.38 -0.24 4.74
C ALA A 333 -3.81 0.42 3.41
N CYS A 334 -3.03 1.39 2.92
CA CYS A 334 -3.31 2.08 1.66
C CYS A 334 -3.17 1.15 0.44
N ALA A 335 -2.20 0.23 0.46
CA ALA A 335 -2.03 -0.78 -0.58
C ALA A 335 -3.16 -1.81 -0.52
N ALA A 336 -3.57 -2.23 0.68
CA ALA A 336 -4.70 -3.14 0.91
C ALA A 336 -6.01 -2.60 0.30
N ARG A 337 -6.27 -1.30 0.49
CA ARG A 337 -7.50 -0.61 0.05
C ARG A 337 -7.46 -0.04 -1.37
N CYS A 338 -6.35 -0.16 -2.10
CA CYS A 338 -6.22 0.46 -3.43
C CYS A 338 -6.94 -0.37 -4.52
N PRO A 339 -8.08 0.08 -5.07
CA PRO A 339 -8.86 -0.73 -6.01
C PRO A 339 -8.18 -0.88 -7.38
N SER A 340 -7.40 0.11 -7.79
CA SER A 340 -6.73 0.12 -9.09
C SER A 340 -5.35 -0.51 -9.08
N GLY A 341 -4.80 -0.81 -7.89
CA GLY A 341 -3.40 -1.21 -7.75
C GLY A 341 -2.41 -0.07 -8.05
N ALA A 342 -2.84 1.19 -8.01
CA ALA A 342 -1.93 2.34 -8.12
C ALA A 342 -0.92 2.39 -6.97
N ILE A 343 -1.35 2.04 -5.75
CA ILE A 343 -0.46 1.85 -4.61
C ILE A 343 -0.31 0.34 -4.39
N THR A 344 0.92 -0.13 -4.40
CA THR A 344 1.28 -1.52 -4.08
C THR A 344 2.27 -1.54 -2.94
N TYR A 345 2.20 -2.57 -2.09
CA TYR A 345 3.23 -2.82 -1.09
C TYR A 345 4.48 -3.38 -1.80
N ASP A 346 5.68 -3.02 -1.37
CA ASP A 346 6.94 -3.42 -2.04
C ASP A 346 7.99 -3.97 -1.06
N ALA A 347 7.63 -4.14 0.22
CA ALA A 347 8.52 -4.64 1.27
C ALA A 347 7.79 -5.57 2.26
N PRO A 348 7.29 -6.75 1.83
CA PRO A 348 7.49 -7.40 0.53
C PRO A 348 6.33 -7.20 -0.46
N SER A 349 6.57 -7.44 -1.75
CA SER A 349 5.52 -7.32 -2.79
C SER A 349 4.37 -8.35 -2.62
N PRO A 350 3.13 -8.04 -3.05
CA PRO A 350 2.00 -8.98 -3.00
C PRO A 350 2.30 -10.32 -3.68
N ASP A 351 3.02 -10.31 -4.79
CA ASP A 351 3.46 -11.51 -5.51
C ASP A 351 4.32 -12.43 -4.62
N THR A 352 5.18 -11.84 -3.79
CA THR A 352 5.95 -12.58 -2.79
C THR A 352 5.03 -13.19 -1.74
N THR A 353 4.08 -12.43 -1.21
CA THR A 353 3.09 -12.94 -0.24
C THR A 353 2.25 -14.08 -0.83
N PHE A 354 1.77 -13.96 -2.08
CA PHE A 354 1.03 -15.02 -2.75
C PHE A 354 1.88 -16.28 -2.95
N ARG A 355 3.16 -16.14 -3.35
CA ARG A 355 4.08 -17.27 -3.45
C ARG A 355 4.29 -17.97 -2.11
N ARG A 356 4.45 -17.21 -1.03
CA ARG A 356 4.59 -17.77 0.33
C ARG A 356 3.36 -18.59 0.72
N ILE A 357 2.16 -18.03 0.52
CA ILE A 357 0.88 -18.71 0.76
C ILE A 357 0.78 -20.01 -0.02
N GLN A 358 1.03 -19.98 -1.34
CA GLN A 358 1.00 -21.16 -2.19
C GLN A 358 2.02 -22.22 -1.77
N THR A 359 3.22 -21.78 -1.38
CA THR A 359 4.30 -22.67 -0.96
C THR A 359 3.94 -23.39 0.34
N LEU A 360 3.43 -22.67 1.34
CA LEU A 360 2.96 -23.23 2.59
C LEU A 360 1.87 -24.29 2.36
N ALA A 361 0.83 -23.96 1.59
CA ALA A 361 -0.26 -24.88 1.32
C ALA A 361 0.18 -26.11 0.51
N SER A 362 0.97 -25.90 -0.54
CA SER A 362 1.45 -26.96 -1.43
C SER A 362 2.36 -27.94 -0.69
N ALA A 363 3.33 -27.42 0.08
CA ALA A 363 4.27 -28.25 0.84
C ALA A 363 3.55 -29.06 1.94
N TYR A 364 2.60 -28.45 2.65
CA TYR A 364 1.77 -29.15 3.63
C TYR A 364 1.01 -30.34 3.00
N ARG A 365 0.35 -30.10 1.86
CA ARG A 365 -0.43 -31.15 1.16
C ARG A 365 0.46 -32.26 0.60
N LYS A 366 1.60 -31.91 0.00
CA LYS A 366 2.57 -32.89 -0.53
C LYS A 366 3.15 -33.80 0.55
N ALA A 367 3.30 -33.29 1.76
CA ALA A 367 3.75 -34.05 2.93
C ALA A 367 2.63 -34.89 3.59
N GLY A 368 1.44 -34.98 2.97
CA GLY A 368 0.34 -35.84 3.42
C GLY A 368 -0.72 -35.15 4.27
N GLY A 369 -0.64 -33.83 4.47
CA GLY A 369 -1.70 -33.07 5.12
C GLY A 369 -2.91 -32.83 4.20
N ILE A 370 -4.12 -32.71 4.78
CA ILE A 370 -5.37 -32.61 4.00
C ILE A 370 -5.98 -31.21 4.06
N ALA A 371 -6.20 -30.67 5.26
CA ALA A 371 -6.91 -29.41 5.48
C ALA A 371 -6.06 -28.45 6.34
N PRO A 372 -5.04 -27.79 5.76
CA PRO A 372 -4.28 -26.79 6.50
C PRO A 372 -5.13 -25.56 6.83
N ARG A 373 -4.84 -24.91 7.95
CA ARG A 373 -5.41 -23.65 8.40
C ARG A 373 -4.30 -22.60 8.49
N LEU A 374 -4.53 -21.39 8.00
CA LEU A 374 -3.51 -20.34 8.02
C LEU A 374 -3.70 -19.48 9.28
N LEU A 375 -2.64 -19.31 10.07
CA LEU A 375 -2.57 -18.32 11.13
C LEU A 375 -1.63 -17.19 10.69
N VAL A 376 -2.16 -16.00 10.46
CA VAL A 376 -1.37 -14.81 10.11
C VAL A 376 -1.06 -14.04 11.38
N CYS A 377 0.21 -13.71 11.61
CA CYS A 377 0.65 -12.99 12.80
C CYS A 377 1.84 -12.06 12.48
N ASP A 378 2.05 -11.05 13.31
CA ASP A 378 3.20 -10.16 13.17
C ASP A 378 4.47 -10.81 13.75
N ARG A 379 5.63 -10.20 13.45
CA ARG A 379 6.94 -10.74 13.87
C ARG A 379 7.29 -10.50 15.33
N GLU A 380 6.59 -9.61 16.03
CA GLU A 380 6.86 -9.25 17.42
C GLU A 380 5.89 -9.99 18.35
N PHE A 381 4.67 -9.48 18.46
CA PHE A 381 3.64 -9.98 19.36
C PHE A 381 3.20 -11.38 18.97
N GLY A 382 2.93 -11.61 17.68
CA GLY A 382 2.53 -12.92 17.15
C GLY A 382 3.55 -14.03 17.42
N THR A 383 4.83 -13.75 17.15
CA THR A 383 5.93 -14.68 17.41
C THR A 383 6.05 -14.99 18.91
N GLU A 384 5.99 -13.97 19.78
CA GLU A 384 6.06 -14.15 21.22
C GLU A 384 4.90 -15.03 21.74
N MET A 385 3.68 -14.76 21.28
CA MET A 385 2.49 -15.54 21.62
C MET A 385 2.66 -17.02 21.25
N ILE A 386 3.21 -17.32 20.07
CA ILE A 386 3.49 -18.69 19.61
C ILE A 386 4.58 -19.34 20.48
N GLN A 387 5.65 -18.62 20.81
CA GLN A 387 6.73 -19.13 21.66
C GLN A 387 6.24 -19.47 23.07
N LEU A 388 5.49 -18.58 23.69
CA LEU A 388 4.90 -18.80 25.01
C LEU A 388 3.89 -19.96 24.99
N ALA A 389 3.04 -20.01 23.97
CA ALA A 389 2.10 -21.11 23.76
C ALA A 389 2.79 -22.46 23.63
N ALA A 390 3.89 -22.54 22.89
CA ALA A 390 4.65 -23.78 22.73
C ALA A 390 5.43 -24.18 23.99
N ARG A 391 5.95 -23.20 24.73
CA ARG A 391 6.80 -23.44 25.91
C ARG A 391 6.00 -23.76 27.16
N HIS A 392 4.85 -23.12 27.34
CA HIS A 392 4.07 -23.15 28.59
C HIS A 392 2.65 -23.67 28.42
N GLY A 393 2.13 -23.65 27.19
CA GLY A 393 0.79 -24.13 26.85
C GLY A 393 0.81 -25.38 25.96
N ARG A 394 -0.20 -25.48 25.10
CA ARG A 394 -0.46 -26.65 24.24
C ARG A 394 0.28 -26.60 22.89
N GLY A 395 0.95 -25.49 22.59
CA GLY A 395 1.47 -25.19 21.27
C GLY A 395 0.40 -25.11 20.17
N LEU A 396 0.81 -24.82 18.95
CA LEU A 396 -0.12 -24.70 17.83
C LEU A 396 -0.59 -26.09 17.32
N PRO A 397 -1.86 -26.25 16.90
CA PRO A 397 -2.32 -27.49 16.28
C PRO A 397 -1.50 -27.90 15.05
N ALA A 398 -1.48 -29.20 14.74
CA ALA A 398 -0.70 -29.76 13.63
C ALA A 398 -1.16 -29.25 12.26
N ASP A 399 -2.41 -28.82 12.14
CA ASP A 399 -2.99 -28.25 10.92
C ASP A 399 -2.96 -26.73 10.84
N VAL A 400 -2.56 -26.02 11.91
CA VAL A 400 -2.46 -24.56 11.90
C VAL A 400 -1.04 -24.14 11.55
N ILE A 401 -0.87 -23.52 10.38
CA ILE A 401 0.42 -23.07 9.87
C ILE A 401 0.58 -21.58 10.17
N PRO A 402 1.52 -21.16 11.04
CA PRO A 402 1.78 -19.76 11.30
C PRO A 402 2.59 -19.14 10.14
N MET A 403 2.11 -18.02 9.62
CA MET A 403 2.77 -17.17 8.64
C MET A 403 3.03 -15.79 9.25
N GLU A 404 4.29 -15.54 9.54
CA GLU A 404 4.79 -14.24 10.00
C GLU A 404 4.78 -13.23 8.84
N ILE A 405 4.23 -12.04 9.07
CA ILE A 405 4.26 -10.88 8.18
C ILE A 405 4.66 -9.62 8.94
N ASP A 406 5.17 -8.61 8.25
CA ASP A 406 5.66 -7.38 8.90
C ASP A 406 4.51 -6.49 9.37
N VAL A 407 3.40 -6.46 8.62
CA VAL A 407 2.23 -5.63 8.94
C VAL A 407 0.91 -6.35 8.68
N ILE A 408 0.13 -6.55 9.74
CA ILE A 408 -1.18 -7.23 9.65
C ILE A 408 -2.17 -6.46 8.79
N SER A 409 -2.20 -5.13 8.90
CA SER A 409 -3.13 -4.23 8.21
C SER A 409 -2.96 -4.27 6.67
N GLY A 410 -1.82 -4.77 6.17
CA GLY A 410 -1.57 -4.98 4.75
C GLY A 410 -2.11 -6.30 4.19
N PHE A 411 -2.49 -7.26 5.05
CA PHE A 411 -3.05 -8.55 4.65
C PHE A 411 -4.55 -8.39 4.33
N GLY A 412 -4.85 -7.88 3.13
CA GLY A 412 -6.22 -7.55 2.72
C GLY A 412 -6.99 -8.73 2.12
N HIS A 413 -8.17 -8.43 1.56
CA HIS A 413 -9.07 -9.45 1.02
C HIS A 413 -8.44 -10.33 -0.06
N ALA A 414 -7.53 -9.78 -0.88
CA ALA A 414 -6.84 -10.54 -1.92
C ALA A 414 -5.95 -11.65 -1.33
N GLU A 415 -5.19 -11.34 -0.29
CA GLU A 415 -4.31 -12.29 0.40
C GLU A 415 -5.12 -13.35 1.17
N MET A 416 -6.22 -12.95 1.83
CA MET A 416 -7.12 -13.88 2.51
C MET A 416 -7.77 -14.87 1.54
N LEU A 417 -8.31 -14.37 0.42
CA LEU A 417 -8.92 -15.20 -0.62
C LEU A 417 -7.88 -16.08 -1.30
N ALA A 418 -6.66 -15.56 -1.52
CA ALA A 418 -5.55 -16.31 -2.07
C ALA A 418 -5.19 -17.53 -1.21
N ALA A 419 -5.18 -17.38 0.11
CA ALA A 419 -4.94 -18.50 1.02
C ALA A 419 -6.02 -19.59 0.86
N LEU A 420 -7.30 -19.22 0.89
CA LEU A 420 -8.38 -20.19 0.73
C LEU A 420 -8.31 -20.90 -0.63
N ALA A 421 -8.09 -20.16 -1.72
CA ALA A 421 -7.97 -20.72 -3.07
C ALA A 421 -6.68 -21.57 -3.27
N SER A 422 -5.68 -21.41 -2.41
CA SER A 422 -4.47 -22.24 -2.38
C SER A 422 -4.67 -23.55 -1.61
N GLY A 423 -5.83 -23.76 -0.99
CA GLY A 423 -6.17 -25.00 -0.27
C GLY A 423 -6.17 -24.90 1.24
N PHE A 424 -6.08 -23.70 1.82
CA PHE A 424 -6.36 -23.51 3.25
C PHE A 424 -7.85 -23.63 3.53
N ALA A 425 -8.21 -24.31 4.61
CA ALA A 425 -9.58 -24.48 5.09
C ALA A 425 -10.15 -23.16 5.64
N ASP A 426 -9.36 -22.47 6.46
CA ASP A 426 -9.68 -21.13 6.96
C ASP A 426 -8.40 -20.29 7.15
N VAL A 427 -8.62 -18.99 7.32
CA VAL A 427 -7.61 -17.98 7.61
C VAL A 427 -7.98 -17.29 8.92
N THR A 428 -7.10 -17.40 9.90
CA THR A 428 -7.19 -16.69 11.18
C THR A 428 -6.09 -15.64 11.25
N ILE A 429 -6.47 -14.40 11.56
CA ILE A 429 -5.54 -13.27 11.67
C ILE A 429 -5.45 -12.89 13.16
N LEU A 430 -4.27 -13.06 13.76
CA LEU A 430 -4.01 -12.67 15.13
C LEU A 430 -3.68 -11.17 15.18
N LEU A 431 -4.47 -10.40 15.92
CA LEU A 431 -4.27 -8.97 16.08
C LEU A 431 -3.26 -8.68 17.19
N ALA A 432 -2.26 -7.85 16.89
CA ALA A 432 -1.41 -7.25 17.90
C ALA A 432 -2.09 -6.02 18.53
N PRO A 433 -1.76 -5.65 19.78
CA PRO A 433 -2.28 -4.44 20.42
C PRO A 433 -2.06 -3.16 19.61
N THR A 434 -1.03 -3.13 18.76
CA THR A 434 -0.63 -1.99 17.92
C THR A 434 -1.12 -2.10 16.47
N THR A 435 -1.93 -3.11 16.12
CA THR A 435 -2.43 -3.30 14.75
C THR A 435 -3.46 -2.24 14.36
N GLU A 436 -3.37 -1.69 13.13
CA GLU A 436 -4.41 -0.79 12.59
C GLU A 436 -5.63 -1.59 12.15
N ARG A 437 -6.71 -1.44 12.91
CA ARG A 437 -7.94 -2.19 12.69
C ARG A 437 -8.77 -1.65 11.53
N ASP A 438 -8.75 -0.34 11.30
CA ASP A 438 -9.58 0.33 10.30
C ASP A 438 -9.48 -0.31 8.90
N ALA A 439 -8.28 -0.79 8.52
CA ALA A 439 -8.10 -1.49 7.26
C ALA A 439 -8.82 -2.85 7.24
N LEU A 440 -8.67 -3.63 8.31
CA LEU A 440 -9.27 -4.96 8.45
C LEU A 440 -10.79 -4.89 8.62
N ASP A 441 -11.30 -3.84 9.24
CA ASP A 441 -12.74 -3.62 9.46
C ASP A 441 -13.51 -3.52 8.12
N SER A 442 -12.88 -3.06 7.04
CA SER A 442 -13.43 -3.12 5.67
C SER A 442 -13.03 -4.38 4.91
N GLU A 443 -11.77 -4.82 5.03
CA GLU A 443 -11.22 -5.89 4.20
C GLU A 443 -11.72 -7.28 4.60
N VAL A 444 -11.93 -7.54 5.89
CA VAL A 444 -12.43 -8.83 6.39
C VAL A 444 -13.89 -9.07 5.98
N PRO A 445 -14.85 -8.14 6.18
CA PRO A 445 -16.22 -8.33 5.70
C PRO A 445 -16.30 -8.53 4.19
N LEU A 446 -15.49 -7.80 3.41
CA LEU A 446 -15.39 -7.99 1.97
C LEU A 446 -14.92 -9.40 1.62
N ALA A 447 -13.86 -9.88 2.27
CA ALA A 447 -13.34 -11.22 2.03
C ALA A 447 -14.34 -12.31 2.46
N GLN A 448 -15.04 -12.13 3.58
CA GLN A 448 -16.10 -13.04 4.05
C GLN A 448 -17.29 -13.09 3.09
N ALA A 449 -17.72 -11.94 2.55
CA ALA A 449 -18.80 -11.88 1.56
C ALA A 449 -18.45 -12.68 0.28
N ILE A 450 -17.17 -12.75 -0.07
CA ILE A 450 -16.68 -13.50 -1.24
C ILE A 450 -16.42 -14.98 -0.89
N ALA A 451 -15.84 -15.27 0.27
CA ALA A 451 -15.41 -16.62 0.64
C ALA A 451 -16.52 -17.51 1.22
N GLY A 452 -17.54 -16.88 1.81
CA GLY A 452 -18.54 -17.52 2.66
C GLY A 452 -18.21 -17.42 4.16
N GLU A 453 -19.23 -17.61 5.00
CA GLU A 453 -19.12 -17.50 6.45
C GLU A 453 -18.14 -18.53 7.05
N GLY A 454 -17.47 -18.14 8.14
CA GLY A 454 -16.63 -19.04 8.94
C GLY A 454 -15.25 -19.36 8.39
N LYS A 455 -14.88 -18.91 7.17
CA LYS A 455 -13.55 -19.16 6.57
C LYS A 455 -12.49 -18.12 6.90
N ILE A 456 -12.88 -16.93 7.35
CA ILE A 456 -11.95 -15.83 7.66
C ILE A 456 -12.34 -15.27 9.03
N LYS A 457 -11.37 -15.18 9.94
CA LYS A 457 -11.60 -14.79 11.33
C LYS A 457 -10.50 -13.86 11.83
N LEU A 458 -10.90 -12.88 12.63
CA LEU A 458 -9.98 -12.10 13.46
C LEU A 458 -9.91 -12.74 14.84
N LEU A 459 -8.70 -12.89 15.36
CA LEU A 459 -8.43 -13.35 16.72
C LEU A 459 -7.78 -12.21 17.49
N ASP A 460 -8.51 -11.68 18.46
CA ASP A 460 -8.11 -10.54 19.28
C ASP A 460 -7.93 -11.00 20.73
N VAL A 461 -6.79 -11.59 21.01
CA VAL A 461 -6.44 -12.15 22.32
C VAL A 461 -5.00 -11.78 22.66
N ASN A 462 -4.75 -11.49 23.93
CA ASN A 462 -3.42 -11.17 24.47
C ASN A 462 -2.86 -12.24 25.40
N ASP A 463 -3.49 -13.41 25.42
CA ASP A 463 -3.13 -14.55 26.26
C ASP A 463 -2.82 -15.78 25.38
N PRO A 464 -1.62 -16.38 25.49
CA PRO A 464 -1.23 -17.53 24.68
C PRO A 464 -2.15 -18.75 24.85
N ASP A 465 -2.68 -18.97 26.05
CA ASP A 465 -3.59 -20.10 26.31
C ASP A 465 -4.94 -19.86 25.64
N ALA A 466 -5.50 -18.65 25.74
CA ALA A 466 -6.72 -18.27 25.02
C ALA A 466 -6.58 -18.41 23.49
N MET A 467 -5.40 -18.05 22.94
CA MET A 467 -5.09 -18.28 21.53
C MET A 467 -5.12 -19.79 21.20
N CYS A 468 -4.47 -20.62 22.01
CA CYS A 468 -4.48 -22.07 21.80
C CYS A 468 -5.91 -22.63 21.86
N GLU A 469 -6.69 -22.26 22.87
CA GLU A 469 -8.07 -22.73 23.02
C GLU A 469 -8.94 -22.35 21.81
N ALA A 470 -8.79 -21.13 21.27
CA ALA A 470 -9.48 -20.74 20.05
C ALA A 470 -9.08 -21.57 18.83
N LEU A 471 -7.80 -21.92 18.71
CA LEU A 471 -7.27 -22.71 17.58
C LEU A 471 -7.58 -24.21 17.69
N TYR A 472 -7.66 -24.76 18.90
CA TYR A 472 -8.07 -26.14 19.17
C TYR A 472 -9.58 -26.33 19.26
N ALA A 473 -10.35 -25.23 19.30
CA ALA A 473 -11.79 -25.27 19.49
C ALA A 473 -12.45 -26.26 18.51
N PRO A 474 -13.23 -27.24 19.01
CA PRO A 474 -13.93 -28.16 18.15
C PRO A 474 -15.03 -27.41 17.40
N GLY A 475 -14.93 -27.38 16.08
CA GLY A 475 -15.93 -26.79 15.21
C GLY A 475 -15.99 -27.53 13.88
N ASP A 476 -17.10 -27.37 13.16
CA ASP A 476 -17.19 -27.77 11.77
C ASP A 476 -16.25 -26.88 10.96
N LEU A 477 -14.99 -27.30 10.87
CA LEU A 477 -13.98 -26.59 10.08
C LEU A 477 -14.42 -26.61 8.61
N PRO A 478 -14.34 -25.46 7.91
CA PRO A 478 -14.67 -25.42 6.50
C PRO A 478 -13.81 -26.42 5.72
N GLN A 479 -14.39 -27.06 4.71
CA GLN A 479 -13.62 -27.92 3.82
C GLN A 479 -12.72 -27.06 2.92
N PRO A 480 -11.44 -27.41 2.75
CA PRO A 480 -10.56 -26.73 1.80
C PRO A 480 -11.04 -26.98 0.37
N VAL A 481 -10.61 -26.12 -0.56
CA VAL A 481 -10.86 -26.37 -1.99
C VAL A 481 -10.12 -27.63 -2.46
N GLU A 482 -10.82 -28.47 -3.22
CA GLU A 482 -10.24 -29.69 -3.79
C GLU A 482 -9.15 -29.33 -4.82
N ASP A 483 -9.55 -28.52 -5.81
CA ASP A 483 -8.72 -28.04 -6.90
C ASP A 483 -8.14 -26.66 -6.57
N THR A 484 -6.83 -26.63 -6.29
CA THR A 484 -6.10 -25.38 -6.04
C THR A 484 -5.88 -24.60 -7.32
N VAL A 485 -5.93 -23.28 -7.25
CA VAL A 485 -5.68 -22.40 -8.39
C VAL A 485 -4.30 -21.77 -8.28
N LEU A 486 -3.57 -21.70 -9.41
CA LEU A 486 -2.35 -20.93 -9.50
C LEU A 486 -2.70 -19.44 -9.58
N LEU A 487 -2.41 -18.70 -8.53
CA LEU A 487 -2.71 -17.28 -8.40
C LEU A 487 -1.54 -16.46 -8.93
N MET A 488 -1.79 -15.70 -9.99
CA MET A 488 -0.81 -14.82 -10.62
C MET A 488 -1.48 -13.52 -11.04
N GLY A 489 -0.71 -12.43 -11.02
CA GLY A 489 -1.16 -11.10 -11.45
C GLY A 489 -1.36 -10.13 -10.29
N SER A 490 -2.10 -9.06 -10.54
CA SER A 490 -2.39 -8.04 -9.54
C SER A 490 -3.31 -8.58 -8.43
N ARG A 491 -3.35 -7.88 -7.29
CA ARG A 491 -4.26 -8.22 -6.17
C ARG A 491 -5.70 -8.38 -6.62
N ARG A 492 -6.16 -7.53 -7.55
CA ARG A 492 -7.51 -7.59 -8.13
C ARG A 492 -7.73 -8.86 -8.96
N GLN A 493 -6.76 -9.21 -9.82
CA GLN A 493 -6.82 -10.43 -10.63
C GLN A 493 -6.82 -11.68 -9.76
N VAL A 494 -5.96 -11.71 -8.74
CA VAL A 494 -5.89 -12.79 -7.75
C VAL A 494 -7.19 -12.93 -6.97
N ALA A 495 -7.76 -11.82 -6.48
CA ALA A 495 -9.04 -11.83 -5.77
C ALA A 495 -10.16 -12.41 -6.63
N ARG A 496 -10.23 -12.05 -7.93
CA ARG A 496 -11.22 -12.63 -8.85
C ARG A 496 -10.99 -14.11 -9.12
N MET A 497 -9.75 -14.53 -9.36
CA MET A 497 -9.40 -15.94 -9.59
C MET A 497 -9.75 -16.79 -8.37
N ALA A 498 -9.43 -16.30 -7.17
CA ALA A 498 -9.78 -16.95 -5.92
C ALA A 498 -11.30 -16.98 -5.72
N ALA A 499 -12.02 -15.89 -6.01
CA ALA A 499 -13.48 -15.86 -5.92
C ALA A 499 -14.15 -16.90 -6.85
N LYS A 500 -13.66 -17.04 -8.09
CA LYS A 500 -14.10 -18.09 -9.03
C LYS A 500 -13.80 -19.51 -8.55
N ALA A 501 -12.71 -19.71 -7.80
CA ALA A 501 -12.37 -21.01 -7.22
C ALA A 501 -13.25 -21.37 -6.02
N LEU A 502 -13.68 -20.36 -5.25
CA LEU A 502 -14.43 -20.52 -4.01
C LEU A 502 -15.95 -20.59 -4.22
N ASN A 503 -16.45 -20.21 -5.38
CA ASN A 503 -17.88 -20.05 -5.68
C ASN A 503 -18.24 -20.66 -7.04
N PRO A 504 -19.54 -20.89 -7.31
CA PRO A 504 -19.99 -21.26 -8.65
C PRO A 504 -19.58 -20.21 -9.70
N ALA A 505 -19.15 -20.66 -10.88
CA ALA A 505 -18.57 -19.80 -11.91
C ALA A 505 -19.47 -18.64 -12.39
N ASP A 506 -20.79 -18.83 -12.38
CA ASP A 506 -21.77 -17.83 -12.82
C ASP A 506 -22.43 -17.06 -11.66
N ALA A 507 -21.91 -17.19 -10.44
CA ALA A 507 -22.49 -16.51 -9.28
C ALA A 507 -22.30 -14.99 -9.36
N VAL A 508 -23.31 -14.26 -8.88
CA VAL A 508 -23.23 -12.82 -8.60
C VAL A 508 -23.33 -12.66 -7.10
N LEU A 509 -22.21 -12.29 -6.47
CA LEU A 509 -22.10 -12.19 -5.03
C LEU A 509 -22.47 -10.77 -4.57
N PRO A 510 -23.41 -10.58 -3.63
CA PRO A 510 -23.64 -9.27 -3.03
C PRO A 510 -22.44 -8.89 -2.16
N LEU A 511 -22.01 -7.62 -2.22
CA LEU A 511 -20.87 -7.12 -1.45
C LEU A 511 -21.27 -5.97 -0.51
N PRO A 512 -20.43 -5.65 0.49
CA PRO A 512 -20.58 -4.45 1.32
C PRO A 512 -20.56 -3.15 0.49
N GLU A 513 -21.14 -2.07 1.03
CA GLU A 513 -21.29 -0.79 0.31
C GLU A 513 -19.97 -0.15 -0.12
N ASP A 514 -18.89 -0.34 0.62
CA ASP A 514 -17.56 0.20 0.38
C ASP A 514 -16.65 -0.72 -0.46
N ALA A 515 -17.22 -1.75 -1.08
CA ALA A 515 -16.49 -2.72 -1.87
C ALA A 515 -15.91 -2.10 -3.16
N PRO A 516 -14.66 -2.46 -3.55
CA PRO A 516 -14.02 -1.97 -4.77
C PRO A 516 -14.48 -2.71 -6.04
N TYR A 517 -15.59 -3.45 -5.97
CA TYR A 517 -16.18 -4.25 -7.03
C TYR A 517 -17.67 -3.96 -7.11
N GLY A 518 -18.21 -3.86 -8.32
CA GLY A 518 -19.64 -3.64 -8.50
C GLY A 518 -20.01 -3.26 -9.91
N ALA A 519 -21.31 -3.19 -10.14
CA ALA A 519 -21.87 -2.70 -11.38
C ALA A 519 -22.15 -1.20 -11.35
N VAL A 520 -22.14 -0.61 -12.54
CA VAL A 520 -22.66 0.72 -12.81
C VAL A 520 -24.06 0.54 -13.38
N LEU A 521 -25.05 1.12 -12.71
CA LEU A 521 -26.44 1.11 -13.16
C LEU A 521 -26.77 2.46 -13.81
N VAL A 522 -27.45 2.43 -14.96
CA VAL A 522 -27.80 3.63 -15.73
C VAL A 522 -29.32 3.71 -15.88
N GLY A 523 -29.90 4.82 -15.42
CA GLY A 523 -31.29 5.17 -15.71
C GLY A 523 -31.43 5.59 -17.16
N THR A 524 -31.97 4.71 -18.01
CA THR A 524 -32.10 4.92 -19.46
C THR A 524 -32.93 6.14 -19.81
N ASP A 525 -33.95 6.47 -18.99
CA ASP A 525 -34.82 7.62 -19.22
C ASP A 525 -34.13 8.98 -18.96
N ALA A 526 -33.11 9.00 -18.09
CA ALA A 526 -32.36 10.21 -17.75
C ALA A 526 -31.05 10.33 -18.54
N CYS A 527 -30.50 9.22 -19.01
CA CYS A 527 -29.23 9.19 -19.72
C CYS A 527 -29.34 9.83 -21.10
N THR A 528 -28.61 10.91 -21.34
CA THR A 528 -28.60 11.62 -22.63
C THR A 528 -27.49 11.16 -23.57
N LEU A 529 -26.75 10.09 -23.21
CA LEU A 529 -25.59 9.59 -23.96
C LEU A 529 -24.57 10.69 -24.31
N CYS A 530 -24.31 11.61 -23.37
CA CYS A 530 -23.30 12.66 -23.50
C CYS A 530 -21.85 12.15 -23.38
N LEU A 531 -21.69 10.90 -22.91
CA LEU A 531 -20.42 10.17 -22.76
C LEU A 531 -19.36 10.82 -21.86
N SER A 532 -19.72 11.82 -21.04
CA SER A 532 -18.79 12.40 -20.04
C SER A 532 -18.26 11.36 -19.05
N CYS A 533 -19.07 10.34 -18.73
CA CYS A 533 -18.67 9.22 -17.89
C CYS A 533 -17.59 8.33 -18.54
N VAL A 534 -17.60 8.19 -19.87
CA VAL A 534 -16.58 7.44 -20.62
C VAL A 534 -15.27 8.23 -20.61
N SER A 535 -15.30 9.53 -20.90
CA SER A 535 -14.10 10.37 -20.93
C SER A 535 -13.35 10.45 -19.60
N LEU A 536 -14.05 10.32 -18.47
CA LEU A 536 -13.44 10.39 -17.13
C LEU A 536 -13.21 9.03 -16.47
N CYS A 537 -13.53 7.91 -17.13
CA CYS A 537 -13.34 6.58 -16.53
C CYS A 537 -11.84 6.20 -16.54
N PRO A 538 -11.15 6.18 -15.38
CA PRO A 538 -9.69 5.98 -15.36
C PRO A 538 -9.28 4.55 -15.72
N SER A 539 -10.14 3.57 -15.43
CA SER A 539 -9.90 2.15 -15.75
C SER A 539 -10.41 1.73 -17.12
N GLY A 540 -11.14 2.60 -17.83
CA GLY A 540 -11.78 2.25 -19.10
C GLY A 540 -12.95 1.26 -18.95
N ALA A 541 -13.57 1.16 -17.78
CA ALA A 541 -14.73 0.29 -17.55
C ALA A 541 -15.98 0.73 -18.32
N LEU A 542 -16.13 2.03 -18.58
CA LEU A 542 -17.19 2.59 -19.42
C LEU A 542 -16.60 2.93 -20.78
N LEU A 543 -17.25 2.49 -21.85
CA LEU A 543 -16.79 2.68 -23.22
C LEU A 543 -17.91 3.20 -24.12
N GLU A 544 -17.53 3.93 -25.16
CA GLU A 544 -18.43 4.33 -26.24
C GLU A 544 -18.44 3.32 -27.39
N ASN A 545 -19.41 3.47 -28.30
CA ASN A 545 -19.41 2.81 -29.59
C ASN A 545 -19.21 3.87 -30.69
N PRO A 546 -18.17 3.76 -31.55
CA PRO A 546 -17.88 4.75 -32.58
C PRO A 546 -18.96 4.81 -33.68
N ASP A 547 -19.74 3.75 -33.87
CA ASP A 547 -20.71 3.66 -34.98
C ASP A 547 -22.14 4.04 -34.57
N LYS A 548 -22.47 3.98 -33.28
CA LYS A 548 -23.82 4.20 -32.76
C LYS A 548 -23.81 4.87 -31.39
N PRO A 549 -24.81 5.69 -31.05
CA PRO A 549 -24.96 6.25 -29.70
C PRO A 549 -25.25 5.12 -28.70
N GLN A 550 -24.20 4.63 -28.05
CA GLN A 550 -24.27 3.49 -27.15
C GLN A 550 -23.25 3.65 -26.02
N LEU A 551 -23.71 3.41 -24.80
CA LEU A 551 -22.88 3.33 -23.60
C LEU A 551 -22.66 1.86 -23.25
N ARG A 552 -21.39 1.44 -23.21
CA ARG A 552 -20.98 0.08 -22.87
C ARG A 552 -20.27 0.02 -21.54
N PHE A 553 -20.31 -1.12 -20.88
CA PHE A 553 -19.70 -1.36 -19.58
C PHE A 553 -19.03 -2.72 -19.49
N GLN A 554 -17.86 -2.77 -18.85
CA GLN A 554 -17.18 -3.98 -18.47
C GLN A 554 -16.99 -4.00 -16.95
N GLU A 555 -17.69 -4.91 -16.26
CA GLU A 555 -17.81 -4.90 -14.80
C GLU A 555 -16.47 -5.15 -14.09
N ASP A 556 -15.63 -6.02 -14.64
CA ASP A 556 -14.33 -6.36 -14.05
C ASP A 556 -13.32 -5.22 -14.01
N ALA A 557 -13.40 -4.30 -14.98
CA ALA A 557 -12.57 -3.11 -15.02
C ALA A 557 -13.09 -2.02 -14.06
N CYS A 558 -14.30 -2.14 -13.51
CA CYS A 558 -14.89 -1.09 -12.68
C CYS A 558 -14.23 -1.02 -11.30
N LEU A 559 -13.75 0.17 -10.92
CA LEU A 559 -13.09 0.42 -9.64
C LEU A 559 -14.03 0.93 -8.54
N GLN A 560 -15.32 1.12 -8.83
CA GLN A 560 -16.28 1.77 -7.93
C GLN A 560 -15.79 3.15 -7.42
N CYS A 561 -15.05 3.89 -8.26
CA CYS A 561 -14.36 5.12 -7.84
C CYS A 561 -15.23 6.38 -7.77
N GLY A 562 -16.53 6.30 -8.07
CA GLY A 562 -17.44 7.46 -7.97
C GLY A 562 -17.41 8.45 -9.14
N LEU A 563 -16.34 8.52 -9.94
CA LEU A 563 -16.15 9.56 -10.96
C LEU A 563 -17.29 9.69 -11.98
N CYS A 564 -17.83 8.57 -12.47
CA CYS A 564 -18.91 8.60 -13.47
C CYS A 564 -20.22 9.17 -12.92
N ALA A 565 -20.54 8.88 -11.66
CA ALA A 565 -21.70 9.48 -10.99
C ALA A 565 -21.48 10.99 -10.75
N ASN A 566 -20.28 11.39 -10.28
CA ASN A 566 -19.94 12.78 -9.97
C ASN A 566 -19.95 13.71 -11.20
N VAL A 567 -19.67 13.19 -12.40
CA VAL A 567 -19.67 13.97 -13.65
C VAL A 567 -21.01 13.95 -14.37
N CYS A 568 -21.92 13.02 -14.05
CA CYS A 568 -23.18 12.87 -14.79
C CYS A 568 -24.08 14.09 -14.59
N PRO A 569 -24.33 14.92 -15.62
CA PRO A 569 -25.14 16.13 -15.47
C PRO A 569 -26.62 15.84 -15.21
N GLU A 570 -27.07 14.63 -15.59
CA GLU A 570 -28.47 14.19 -15.47
C GLU A 570 -28.69 13.29 -14.24
N THR A 571 -27.67 13.06 -13.41
CA THR A 571 -27.73 12.15 -12.24
C THR A 571 -28.25 10.74 -12.57
N ALA A 572 -27.96 10.25 -13.78
CA ALA A 572 -28.48 8.99 -14.32
C ALA A 572 -27.70 7.74 -13.87
N ILE A 573 -26.64 7.88 -13.08
CA ILE A 573 -25.71 6.80 -12.75
C ILE A 573 -25.76 6.49 -11.25
N THR A 574 -25.95 5.21 -10.91
CA THR A 574 -25.84 4.66 -9.56
C THR A 574 -24.95 3.42 -9.55
N TYR A 575 -24.66 2.88 -8.37
CA TYR A 575 -23.79 1.73 -8.19
C TYR A 575 -24.50 0.58 -7.48
N GLU A 576 -24.10 -0.64 -7.82
CA GLU A 576 -24.50 -1.85 -7.11
C GLU A 576 -23.25 -2.62 -6.68
N PRO A 577 -22.90 -2.60 -5.38
CA PRO A 577 -21.79 -3.36 -4.84
C PRO A 577 -22.03 -4.87 -4.99
N ARG A 578 -21.29 -5.49 -5.91
CA ARG A 578 -21.40 -6.91 -6.25
C ARG A 578 -20.14 -7.44 -6.92
N LEU A 579 -19.97 -8.75 -6.91
CA LEU A 579 -18.95 -9.43 -7.70
C LEU A 579 -19.60 -10.43 -8.65
N ASN A 580 -19.71 -10.06 -9.93
CA ASN A 580 -20.16 -10.96 -10.98
C ASN A 580 -19.00 -11.86 -11.46
N LEU A 581 -19.10 -13.16 -11.18
CA LEU A 581 -18.09 -14.15 -11.56
C LEU A 581 -18.27 -14.68 -12.99
N ALA A 582 -19.47 -14.52 -13.58
CA ALA A 582 -19.75 -14.98 -14.93
C ALA A 582 -18.80 -14.33 -15.95
N ASP A 583 -18.55 -15.03 -17.06
CA ASP A 583 -17.67 -14.52 -18.13
C ASP A 583 -18.21 -13.24 -18.77
N ALA A 584 -19.52 -12.99 -18.69
CA ALA A 584 -20.14 -11.74 -19.12
C ALA A 584 -19.51 -10.49 -18.45
N ALA A 585 -18.99 -10.62 -17.22
CA ALA A 585 -18.31 -9.52 -16.53
C ALA A 585 -17.00 -9.09 -17.20
N MET A 586 -16.37 -9.97 -18.02
CA MET A 586 -15.19 -9.67 -18.83
C MET A 586 -15.54 -9.07 -20.19
N THR A 587 -16.83 -9.04 -20.54
CA THR A 587 -17.29 -8.59 -21.85
C THR A 587 -17.99 -7.25 -21.75
N GLN A 588 -18.04 -6.53 -22.87
CA GLN A 588 -18.76 -5.27 -22.95
C GLN A 588 -20.26 -5.53 -23.05
N VAL A 589 -21.01 -5.12 -22.03
CA VAL A 589 -22.48 -5.10 -22.04
C VAL A 589 -22.99 -3.71 -22.37
N VAL A 590 -24.14 -3.63 -23.02
CA VAL A 590 -24.79 -2.36 -23.36
C VAL A 590 -25.63 -1.90 -22.18
N LEU A 591 -25.32 -0.72 -21.64
CA LEU A 591 -26.09 -0.10 -20.55
C LEU A 591 -27.22 0.79 -21.08
N ASN A 592 -26.97 1.51 -22.17
CA ASN A 592 -27.98 2.33 -22.84
C ASN A 592 -27.64 2.49 -24.32
N GLU A 593 -28.67 2.57 -25.16
CA GLU A 593 -28.53 2.82 -26.60
C GLU A 593 -29.71 3.62 -27.14
N GLU A 594 -29.44 4.47 -28.13
CA GLU A 594 -30.47 5.25 -28.81
C GLU A 594 -30.22 5.31 -30.32
N GLU A 595 -31.27 5.66 -31.08
CA GLU A 595 -31.16 5.88 -32.51
C GLU A 595 -30.24 7.09 -32.81
N PRO A 596 -29.31 6.95 -33.76
CA PRO A 596 -28.55 8.09 -34.26
C PRO A 596 -29.41 9.02 -35.12
N PHE A 597 -29.09 10.31 -35.12
CA PHE A 597 -29.72 11.25 -36.04
C PHE A 597 -29.06 11.17 -37.43
N ALA A 598 -29.86 11.08 -38.49
CA ALA A 598 -29.36 11.10 -39.86
C ALA A 598 -29.27 12.54 -40.38
N CYS A 599 -28.09 12.95 -40.86
CA CYS A 599 -27.87 14.30 -41.38
C CYS A 599 -28.83 14.62 -42.53
N VAL A 600 -29.53 15.75 -42.42
CA VAL A 600 -30.51 16.22 -43.42
C VAL A 600 -29.91 16.65 -44.76
N GLU A 601 -28.59 16.61 -44.89
CA GLU A 601 -27.84 16.97 -46.11
C GLU A 601 -27.19 15.74 -46.75
N CYS A 602 -26.39 14.98 -46.00
CA CYS A 602 -25.63 13.83 -46.55
C CYS A 602 -26.14 12.45 -46.11
N GLY A 603 -27.10 12.38 -45.18
CA GLY A 603 -27.59 11.13 -44.60
C GLY A 603 -26.63 10.45 -43.60
N GLY A 604 -25.44 11.01 -43.36
CA GLY A 604 -24.48 10.49 -42.39
C GLY A 604 -25.05 10.50 -40.97
N LEU A 605 -24.83 9.43 -40.22
CA LEU A 605 -25.30 9.26 -38.84
C LEU A 605 -24.43 10.09 -37.88
N PHE A 606 -25.04 10.91 -37.03
CA PHE A 606 -24.34 11.67 -36.02
C PHE A 606 -25.23 11.99 -34.82
N GLY A 607 -24.64 12.02 -33.62
CA GLY A 607 -25.33 12.39 -32.39
C GLY A 607 -26.51 11.48 -32.01
N VAL A 608 -27.13 11.81 -30.88
CA VAL A 608 -28.31 11.12 -30.35
C VAL A 608 -29.56 11.80 -30.89
N LYS A 609 -30.49 11.04 -31.50
CA LYS A 609 -31.69 11.60 -32.13
C LYS A 609 -32.53 12.46 -31.19
N SER A 610 -32.84 11.94 -30.00
CA SER A 610 -33.63 12.66 -28.98
C SER A 610 -32.98 14.00 -28.58
N THR A 611 -31.65 14.04 -28.46
CA THR A 611 -30.91 15.24 -28.10
C THR A 611 -30.92 16.27 -29.24
N VAL A 612 -30.71 15.84 -30.49
CA VAL A 612 -30.76 16.74 -31.66
C VAL A 612 -32.16 17.34 -31.84
N GLU A 613 -33.20 16.53 -31.66
CA GLU A 613 -34.60 16.97 -31.71
C GLU A 613 -34.90 17.99 -30.60
N ARG A 614 -34.52 17.68 -29.35
CA ARG A 614 -34.71 18.57 -28.20
C ARG A 614 -33.94 19.90 -28.32
N ILE A 615 -32.72 19.88 -28.86
CA ILE A 615 -31.93 21.10 -29.12
C ILE A 615 -32.60 21.92 -30.22
N THR A 616 -33.08 21.26 -31.29
CA THR A 616 -33.80 21.93 -32.37
C THR A 616 -35.06 22.62 -31.81
N GLU A 617 -35.86 21.93 -31.01
CA GLU A 617 -37.08 22.48 -30.39
C GLU A 617 -36.80 23.70 -29.49
N LYS A 618 -35.68 23.67 -28.74
CA LYS A 618 -35.31 24.76 -27.82
C LYS A 618 -34.67 25.96 -28.52
N LEU A 619 -33.94 25.77 -29.61
CA LEU A 619 -33.14 26.83 -30.23
C LEU A 619 -33.72 27.39 -31.53
N ALA A 620 -34.39 26.57 -32.34
CA ALA A 620 -34.93 27.00 -33.63
C ALA A 620 -35.95 28.14 -33.43
N GLY A 621 -35.69 29.28 -34.07
CA GLY A 621 -36.53 30.48 -33.99
C GLY A 621 -36.54 31.20 -32.63
N LYS A 622 -35.92 30.63 -31.58
CA LYS A 622 -35.90 31.18 -30.21
C LYS A 622 -34.57 31.83 -29.85
N HIS A 623 -33.47 31.42 -30.48
CA HIS A 623 -32.14 31.98 -30.25
C HIS A 623 -31.66 32.81 -31.44
N ALA A 624 -31.00 33.94 -31.19
CA ALA A 624 -30.58 34.90 -32.23
C ALA A 624 -29.73 34.26 -33.35
N MET A 625 -28.86 33.32 -33.00
CA MET A 625 -28.02 32.57 -33.97
C MET A 625 -28.80 31.56 -34.85
N PHE A 626 -30.02 31.20 -34.46
CA PHE A 626 -30.87 30.20 -35.13
C PHE A 626 -32.25 30.77 -35.48
N ALA A 627 -32.31 32.09 -35.69
CA ALA A 627 -33.56 32.81 -35.92
C ALA A 627 -34.18 32.54 -37.30
N ASN A 628 -33.37 32.15 -38.29
CA ASN A 628 -33.83 31.81 -39.64
C ASN A 628 -33.79 30.28 -39.88
N GLU A 629 -34.65 29.80 -40.78
CA GLU A 629 -34.82 28.36 -41.04
C GLU A 629 -33.54 27.68 -41.52
N GLN A 630 -32.73 28.37 -42.34
CA GLN A 630 -31.45 27.85 -42.82
C GLN A 630 -30.44 27.66 -41.69
N ALA A 631 -30.38 28.58 -40.73
CA ALA A 631 -29.51 28.44 -39.57
C ALA A 631 -30.03 27.37 -38.60
N ALA A 632 -31.34 27.30 -38.36
CA ALA A 632 -31.93 26.24 -37.54
C ALA A 632 -31.65 24.84 -38.13
N ARG A 633 -31.67 24.70 -39.46
CA ARG A 633 -31.35 23.44 -40.16
C ARG A 633 -29.90 22.99 -39.95
N MET A 634 -28.97 23.89 -39.62
CA MET A 634 -27.57 23.53 -39.30
C MET A 634 -27.42 22.71 -38.02
N ILE A 635 -28.40 22.77 -37.10
CA ILE A 635 -28.41 21.93 -35.89
C ILE A 635 -28.55 20.44 -36.26
N GLN A 636 -29.22 20.16 -37.37
CA GLN A 636 -29.51 18.81 -37.88
C GLN A 636 -28.48 18.33 -38.94
N MET A 637 -27.35 19.03 -39.07
CA MET A 637 -26.27 18.68 -39.98
C MET A 637 -25.07 18.10 -39.24
N CYS A 638 -24.39 17.11 -39.83
CA CYS A 638 -23.12 16.61 -39.29
C CYS A 638 -22.04 17.70 -39.32
N ASP A 639 -20.96 17.50 -38.58
CA ASP A 639 -19.78 18.38 -38.51
C ASP A 639 -19.32 18.89 -39.89
N ASN A 640 -19.15 17.98 -40.86
CA ASN A 640 -18.66 18.29 -42.19
C ASN A 640 -19.66 19.11 -43.02
N CYS A 641 -20.94 18.73 -43.00
CA CYS A 641 -22.00 19.45 -43.72
C CYS A 641 -22.25 20.83 -43.09
N ARG A 642 -22.17 20.93 -41.76
CA ARG A 642 -22.32 22.19 -41.02
C ARG A 642 -21.19 23.16 -41.35
N VAL A 643 -19.94 22.70 -41.37
CA VAL A 643 -18.78 23.52 -41.76
C VAL A 643 -18.94 24.01 -43.19
N LYS A 644 -19.30 23.13 -44.15
CA LYS A 644 -19.55 23.54 -45.54
C LYS A 644 -20.67 24.57 -45.65
N ALA A 645 -21.80 24.35 -44.98
CA ALA A 645 -22.93 25.28 -44.98
C ALA A 645 -22.53 26.66 -44.43
N GLN A 646 -21.71 26.70 -43.37
CA GLN A 646 -21.22 27.94 -42.78
C GLN A 646 -20.21 28.65 -43.69
N PHE A 647 -19.27 27.92 -44.31
CA PHE A 647 -18.31 28.49 -45.26
C PHE A 647 -18.97 29.09 -46.51
N HIS A 648 -20.06 28.49 -46.97
CA HIS A 648 -20.82 28.96 -48.14
C HIS A 648 -21.98 29.90 -47.79
N SER A 649 -22.11 30.30 -46.52
CA SER A 649 -23.10 31.29 -46.09
C SER A 649 -22.74 32.70 -46.60
N LYS A 650 -23.76 33.52 -46.91
CA LYS A 650 -23.57 34.89 -47.42
C LYS A 650 -22.86 35.81 -46.42
N ASP A 651 -23.01 35.51 -45.12
CA ASP A 651 -22.41 36.25 -44.02
C ASP A 651 -21.24 35.48 -43.39
N ASN A 652 -20.48 34.72 -44.20
CA ASN A 652 -19.35 33.94 -43.70
C ASN A 652 -18.25 34.88 -43.13
N PRO A 653 -17.90 34.80 -41.84
CA PRO A 653 -16.86 35.62 -41.23
C PRO A 653 -15.45 35.35 -41.77
N PHE A 654 -15.27 34.26 -42.52
CA PHE A 654 -14.01 33.90 -43.21
C PHE A 654 -13.95 34.37 -44.67
N ALA A 655 -14.97 35.09 -45.17
CA ALA A 655 -14.93 35.67 -46.50
C ALA A 655 -13.88 36.81 -46.56
N GLY A 656 -12.75 36.55 -47.20
CA GLY A 656 -11.78 37.59 -47.54
C GLY A 656 -12.33 38.52 -48.62
N GLY A 657 -11.83 39.77 -48.67
CA GLY A 657 -12.17 40.71 -49.74
C GLY A 657 -11.81 40.16 -51.12
N ASP A 658 -12.46 40.68 -52.17
CA ASP A 658 -12.21 40.25 -53.56
C ASP A 658 -10.72 40.28 -53.88
N ARG A 659 -10.25 39.19 -54.50
CA ARG A 659 -8.84 39.07 -54.92
C ARG A 659 -8.50 40.28 -55.79
N PRO A 660 -7.49 41.10 -55.45
CA PRO A 660 -7.17 42.31 -56.21
C PRO A 660 -7.02 41.98 -57.69
N GLN A 661 -7.70 42.73 -58.55
CA GLN A 661 -7.61 42.51 -60.00
C GLN A 661 -6.14 42.55 -60.43
N VAL A 662 -5.73 41.54 -61.20
CA VAL A 662 -4.38 41.47 -61.78
C VAL A 662 -4.23 42.66 -62.71
N ARG A 663 -3.39 43.64 -62.34
CA ARG A 663 -3.09 44.77 -63.22
C ARG A 663 -2.39 44.27 -64.47
N THR A 664 -2.98 44.57 -65.62
CA THR A 664 -2.37 44.33 -66.93
C THR A 664 -1.41 45.45 -67.29
N THR A 665 -0.57 45.25 -68.31
CA THR A 665 0.32 46.30 -68.82
C THR A 665 -0.46 47.50 -69.36
N ASP A 666 -1.68 47.27 -69.86
CA ASP A 666 -2.59 48.32 -70.36
C ASP A 666 -3.12 49.22 -69.22
N ASP A 667 -3.29 48.67 -68.00
CA ASP A 667 -3.62 49.44 -66.79
C ASP A 667 -2.48 50.35 -66.32
N TYR A 668 -1.24 50.08 -66.77
CA TYR A 668 -0.07 50.93 -66.55
C TYR A 668 0.04 52.05 -67.57
N PHE A 669 -0.30 51.79 -68.85
CA PHE A 669 -0.23 52.79 -69.91
C PHE A 669 -1.40 53.80 -69.87
N SER A 670 -2.59 53.39 -69.44
CA SER A 670 -3.76 54.28 -69.30
C SER A 670 -3.62 55.38 -68.24
N LYS A 671 -2.59 55.32 -67.38
CA LYS A 671 -2.31 56.31 -66.32
C LYS A 671 -1.12 57.24 -66.59
N ARG A 672 -0.40 57.09 -67.72
CA ARG A 672 0.63 58.06 -68.14
C ARG A 672 0.01 59.14 -69.03
N ARG A 673 -0.23 60.32 -68.45
CA ARG A 673 -0.46 61.57 -69.20
C ARG A 673 0.90 62.16 -69.58
N ASP A 674 1.51 61.67 -70.65
CA ASP A 674 2.63 62.33 -71.34
C ASP A 674 2.58 61.93 -72.82
N HIS A 675 1.73 62.62 -73.60
CA HIS A 675 1.97 63.12 -74.96
C HIS A 675 0.84 64.09 -75.34
#